data_AF-A0AAW0KR76-F1
#
_entry.id   AF-A0AAW0KR76-F1
#
_cell.length_a   1.000
_cell.length_b   1.000
_cell.length_c   1.000
_cell.angle_alpha   90.00
_cell.angle_beta   90.00
_cell.angle_gamma   90.00
#
_symmetry.space_group_name_H-M   'P 1'
#
loop_
_entity.id
_entity.type
_entity.pdbx_description
1 polymer ?
#
loop_
_entity_poly.entity_id
_entity_poly.type
_entity_poly.pdbx_seq_one_letter_code
_entity_poly.pdbx_strand_id
1 'polypeptide(L)'
;MLDESKFDVHLNLWALRIPRELCKVATRILNGYLLDKARIKPITEDPTCEKNRYLILSEKVQNPDLCDIPDSKLDELKSSCKIEVVPYSLTLGYSYWSADHVLKQILPPGVEVPSSFETIGHIAHLNIHDELLPYKDVIARVIYDKNCPRIKTIVNKVGTITNEFRVPKFEILAGQNDMVTEVKQYGATFKLDYGLVYWNSRLEHEHMRLVSQFRAGEAICDMFAGVGPFAIPAAQKGCVVFANDLNPDSVRYLKINAEINKVDDLVRAYNMDARNFILQLMAVPDSEFKTKLDVPQGRTCEEYEIQANKESKSENGQRTGAVCVKYIFDLPVVEAKEVPDNVTSNLECAQGSSRKADTSVSAVKRPSSNSQEVNGSADGTGTSGAGRRKGSTNKRMRGSEMSNAKPWEHIDHVIMNLPASALQFLDVFSGIIKRKFWNGPLPWIHCYCFMRANESEEFIVSEAESALNASCQKRASMKMTWRLLASSSYRSMLLFFLVFMAMLHSGLSVGVNWGTQATQQLPPDTVVKMLRDNGFKKLKLFEADERIMGALIGTEIEVMLGIPNNMLQMMCEDPGAAASWVDANVTSYSYTGGVHVQYVAVGNEPFLESYNGTYLECTLPALRNIQDALNKAGLGSKVKATIPFNADIYFSPDSNPVPSAGDFRAQLRDRTVEIIQYLFRNNAPFTVNIYPFLSLYGNKYFPFDYAFFDGTSKPVKDGDKQYTNAFDANFDTLVWALFKAGYADMPIIVGEIGWPTDADINANVQNAKRFNQKLLQHVLSGKGTPARKGKIDIYLFSLLDENAKSIAPGGIERHWGIFEFDGKPKYELDLLGLEEDKGLVPAEDVKYMPRRWCVLNRQANDLEDLPDSIDYACSRSDCTALGYGSSCNHLRSVEENASYAFNMYYQVNNQNPYSCDFSGLAIVTDDDPSEEDCQFPVMISYGSPLLLHSGLSDTFIRIIEGFANDLEDLPDSIDYACSRSDCTALGYGSSCNHLRSVEENASYAFNMYYQVNNQNPYSCDFSGLAIVTDDDPSEEDCQFPVMISYGSPLLLHSGLSDTFIRIIEGFVLDNDFNLSNNIVLIAYIARCACVAYVETYMTKVPLYTNIQTGYEWVQYTLTRNEEKCRRYFKMSSHVF
;
A
#
# COMPACT_ATOMS: atom_id res chain seq x y z
N MET A 1 31.42 -2.01 15.20
CA MET A 1 30.87 -0.82 15.88
C MET A 1 30.37 0.14 14.82
N LEU A 2 29.29 0.87 15.10
CA LEU A 2 28.92 2.02 14.30
C LEU A 2 29.89 3.17 14.62
N ASP A 3 30.31 3.89 13.59
CA ASP A 3 31.20 5.04 13.72
C ASP A 3 30.37 6.31 13.48
N GLU A 4 29.90 6.91 14.57
CA GLU A 4 28.97 8.05 14.52
C GLU A 4 29.58 9.29 13.84
N SER A 5 30.91 9.46 13.86
CA SER A 5 31.56 10.62 13.22
C SER A 5 31.53 10.55 11.69
N LYS A 6 31.18 9.41 11.09
CA LYS A 6 30.97 9.32 9.63
C LYS A 6 29.69 10.01 9.16
N PHE A 7 28.81 10.39 10.08
CA PHE A 7 27.58 11.13 9.80
C PHE A 7 27.71 12.61 10.14
N ASP A 8 28.88 13.07 10.61
CA ASP A 8 29.14 14.47 10.97
C ASP A 8 29.35 15.32 9.71
N VAL A 9 28.33 16.13 9.37
CA VAL A 9 28.46 17.17 8.33
C VAL A 9 28.82 18.50 8.99
N HIS A 10 30.06 18.95 8.80
CA HIS A 10 30.54 20.24 9.29
C HIS A 10 30.17 21.37 8.31
N LEU A 11 29.35 22.32 8.76
CA LEU A 11 28.96 23.53 8.04
C LEU A 11 29.72 24.72 8.63
N ASN A 12 30.54 25.38 7.82
CA ASN A 12 31.18 26.65 8.16
C ASN A 12 30.32 27.78 7.60
N LEU A 13 29.81 28.62 8.49
CA LEU A 13 28.77 29.61 8.24
C LEU A 13 29.19 30.97 8.81
N TRP A 14 28.44 32.01 8.47
CA TRP A 14 28.49 33.29 9.18
C TRP A 14 27.30 33.42 10.12
N ALA A 15 27.45 34.18 11.19
CA ALA A 15 26.37 34.55 12.08
C ALA A 15 26.46 36.04 12.43
N LEU A 16 25.32 36.64 12.79
CA LEU A 16 25.26 38.02 13.26
C LEU A 16 25.10 38.05 14.77
N ARG A 17 26.03 38.71 15.46
CA ARG A 17 25.89 39.05 16.88
C ARG A 17 24.92 40.24 17.00
N ILE A 18 23.77 40.00 17.61
CA ILE A 18 22.69 40.98 17.76
C ILE A 18 22.17 40.96 19.21
N PRO A 19 21.80 42.11 19.82
CA PRO A 19 21.19 42.14 21.15
C PRO A 19 19.93 41.28 21.23
N ARG A 20 19.78 40.50 22.30
CA ARG A 20 18.71 39.51 22.51
C ARG A 20 17.30 40.07 22.30
N GLU A 21 17.10 41.32 22.70
CA GLU A 21 15.83 42.06 22.57
C GLU A 21 15.47 42.37 21.11
N LEU A 22 16.47 42.54 20.23
CA LEU A 22 16.31 42.92 18.82
C LEU A 22 16.33 41.71 17.88
N CYS A 23 16.64 40.51 18.37
CA CYS A 23 16.67 39.28 17.56
C CYS A 23 15.37 39.02 16.81
N LYS A 24 14.19 39.27 17.42
CA LYS A 24 12.90 39.14 16.71
C LYS A 24 12.80 40.05 15.48
N VAL A 25 13.27 41.31 15.61
CA VAL A 25 13.27 42.29 14.52
C VAL A 25 14.25 41.84 13.43
N ALA A 26 15.46 41.46 13.82
CA ALA A 26 16.49 40.98 12.90
C ALA A 26 16.07 39.72 12.12
N THR A 27 15.40 38.77 12.77
CA THR A 27 14.87 37.56 12.14
C THR A 27 13.80 37.87 11.09
N ARG A 28 12.92 38.85 11.35
CA ARG A 28 11.92 39.31 10.37
C ARG A 28 12.59 39.92 9.13
N ILE A 29 13.56 40.82 9.33
CA ILE A 29 14.28 41.49 8.24
C ILE A 29 15.05 40.47 7.39
N LEU A 30 15.77 39.55 8.03
CA LEU A 30 16.61 38.54 7.38
C LEU A 30 15.87 37.25 6.97
N ASN A 31 14.53 37.26 6.93
CA ASN A 31 13.79 36.12 6.41
C ASN A 31 14.23 35.80 4.97
N GLY A 32 14.39 34.51 4.66
CA GLY A 32 15.06 33.98 3.46
C GLY A 32 16.58 33.79 3.55
N TYR A 33 17.27 34.43 4.51
CA TYR A 33 18.75 34.45 4.60
C TYR A 33 19.33 33.75 5.85
N LEU A 34 18.49 33.31 6.79
CA LEU A 34 18.90 32.55 7.98
C LEU A 34 19.01 31.05 7.71
N LEU A 35 19.74 30.33 8.57
CA LEU A 35 19.92 28.89 8.45
C LEU A 35 18.61 28.12 8.64
N ASP A 36 18.09 27.56 7.54
CA ASP A 36 16.94 26.66 7.54
C ASP A 36 17.41 25.18 7.44
N LYS A 37 17.29 24.46 8.57
CA LYS A 37 17.54 23.02 8.70
C LYS A 37 16.60 22.45 9.77
N ALA A 38 15.84 21.41 9.44
CA ALA A 38 14.89 20.79 10.37
C ALA A 38 15.56 20.38 11.70
N ARG A 39 14.96 20.76 12.84
CA ARG A 39 15.48 20.56 14.22
C ARG A 39 16.68 21.43 14.64
N ILE A 40 17.23 22.27 13.76
CA ILE A 40 18.21 23.31 14.13
C ILE A 40 17.48 24.64 14.33
N LYS A 41 17.88 25.42 15.34
CA LYS A 41 17.34 26.76 15.57
C LYS A 41 18.27 27.80 14.92
N PRO A 42 17.76 28.74 14.09
CA PRO A 42 18.58 29.79 13.46
C PRO A 42 19.06 30.86 14.46
N ILE A 43 18.62 30.81 15.72
CA ILE A 43 19.09 31.68 16.80
C ILE A 43 19.72 30.80 17.89
N THR A 44 20.98 31.07 18.21
CA THR A 44 21.73 30.39 19.27
C THR A 44 22.37 31.38 20.25
N GLU A 45 22.93 30.89 21.35
CA GLU A 45 23.50 31.74 22.40
C GLU A 45 24.87 32.28 22.00
N ASP A 46 25.14 33.56 22.29
CA ASP A 46 26.48 34.14 22.12
C ASP A 46 27.33 33.76 23.35
N PRO A 47 28.33 32.87 23.21
CA PRO A 47 29.14 32.40 24.34
C PRO A 47 30.06 33.49 24.92
N THR A 48 30.13 34.66 24.29
CA THR A 48 30.90 35.82 24.76
C THR A 48 30.06 36.86 25.49
N CYS A 49 28.73 36.84 25.35
CA CYS A 49 27.85 37.88 25.89
C CYS A 49 26.38 37.41 26.05
N GLU A 50 25.94 37.18 27.30
CA GLU A 50 24.55 36.77 27.60
C GLU A 50 23.46 37.74 27.11
N LYS A 51 23.82 39.01 26.85
CA LYS A 51 22.91 40.04 26.33
C LYS A 51 22.70 39.96 24.82
N ASN A 52 23.53 39.21 24.10
CA ASN A 52 23.46 39.02 22.65
C ASN A 52 23.00 37.60 22.31
N ARG A 53 22.59 37.38 21.07
CA ARG A 53 22.45 36.05 20.46
C ARG A 53 23.10 36.06 19.08
N TYR A 54 23.43 34.88 18.58
CA TYR A 54 23.89 34.69 17.21
C TYR A 54 22.69 34.31 16.33
N LEU A 55 22.37 35.14 15.34
CA LEU A 55 21.52 34.76 14.22
C LEU A 55 22.40 34.08 13.17
N ILE A 56 22.22 32.77 12.99
CA ILE A 56 23.01 31.95 12.07
C ILE A 56 22.48 32.17 10.64
N LEU A 57 23.37 32.56 9.73
CA LEU A 57 23.03 32.78 8.32
C LEU A 57 23.02 31.46 7.55
N SER A 58 22.28 31.42 6.45
CA SER A 58 22.20 30.27 5.55
C SER A 58 23.52 30.01 4.81
N GLU A 59 23.69 28.79 4.29
CA GLU A 59 24.80 28.39 3.41
C GLU A 59 24.92 29.23 2.11
N LYS A 60 23.90 30.04 1.80
CA LYS A 60 23.88 30.99 0.67
C LYS A 60 24.66 32.28 0.97
N VAL A 61 24.84 32.65 2.24
CA VAL A 61 25.62 33.84 2.64
C VAL A 61 27.03 33.37 2.98
N GLN A 62 27.94 33.53 2.03
CA GLN A 62 29.32 33.04 2.11
C GLN A 62 30.32 34.17 2.39
N ASN A 63 29.92 35.42 2.15
CA ASN A 63 30.80 36.58 2.25
C ASN A 63 30.60 37.37 3.57
N PRO A 64 31.66 37.70 4.32
CA PRO A 64 31.56 38.38 5.62
C PRO A 64 31.21 39.87 5.54
N ASP A 65 31.20 40.46 4.35
CA ASP A 65 30.67 41.80 4.07
C ASP A 65 29.13 41.80 3.88
N LEU A 66 28.51 40.61 3.85
CA LEU A 66 27.09 40.36 3.62
C LEU A 66 26.59 40.76 2.22
N CYS A 67 27.46 40.85 1.20
CA CYS A 67 27.03 41.22 -0.15
C CYS A 67 26.01 40.24 -0.79
N ASP A 68 25.88 39.03 -0.25
CA ASP A 68 24.85 38.05 -0.62
C ASP A 68 23.43 38.42 -0.11
N ILE A 69 23.29 39.50 0.66
CA ILE A 69 22.03 40.00 1.25
C ILE A 69 21.71 41.40 0.66
N PRO A 70 20.49 41.65 0.13
CA PRO A 70 20.13 42.94 -0.46
C PRO A 70 20.33 44.14 0.48
N ASP A 71 20.93 45.21 -0.04
CA ASP A 71 21.25 46.43 0.71
C ASP A 71 20.05 47.02 1.46
N SER A 72 18.84 46.94 0.90
CA SER A 72 17.61 47.39 1.54
C SER A 72 17.32 46.68 2.87
N LYS A 73 17.53 45.35 2.94
CA LYS A 73 17.41 44.56 4.19
C LYS A 73 18.57 44.90 5.14
N LEU A 74 19.78 45.06 4.61
CA LEU A 74 20.94 45.41 5.42
C LEU A 74 20.80 46.80 6.06
N ASP A 75 20.25 47.78 5.36
CA ASP A 75 20.07 49.14 5.85
C ASP A 75 18.90 49.27 6.84
N GLU A 76 17.79 48.54 6.65
CA GLU A 76 16.75 48.40 7.70
C GLU A 76 17.36 47.84 8.98
N LEU A 77 18.21 46.81 8.86
CA LEU A 77 18.86 46.17 10.00
C LEU A 77 19.91 47.07 10.69
N LYS A 78 20.74 47.80 9.92
CA LYS A 78 21.70 48.80 10.42
C LYS A 78 20.99 49.97 11.10
N SER A 79 19.82 50.38 10.62
CA SER A 79 19.01 51.43 11.25
C SER A 79 18.43 50.99 12.61
N SER A 80 18.18 49.69 12.76
CA SER A 80 17.60 49.08 13.96
C SER A 80 18.64 48.71 15.02
N CYS A 81 19.86 48.29 14.62
CA CYS A 81 20.89 47.83 15.54
C CYS A 81 22.32 47.95 14.99
N LYS A 82 23.32 47.98 15.88
CA LYS A 82 24.71 47.74 15.48
C LYS A 82 24.92 46.24 15.26
N ILE A 83 25.19 45.86 14.01
CA ILE A 83 25.49 44.49 13.58
C ILE A 83 27.00 44.23 13.75
N GLU A 84 27.36 43.00 14.13
CA GLU A 84 28.72 42.46 14.02
C GLU A 84 28.64 41.06 13.38
N VAL A 85 29.39 40.83 12.30
CA VAL A 85 29.47 39.53 11.62
C VAL A 85 30.57 38.69 12.27
N VAL A 86 30.25 37.45 12.64
CA VAL A 86 31.18 36.52 13.29
C VAL A 86 31.15 35.15 12.57
N PRO A 87 32.30 34.45 12.48
CA PRO A 87 32.31 33.09 11.94
C PRO A 87 31.61 32.13 12.91
N TYR A 88 30.86 31.18 12.37
CA TYR A 88 30.12 30.17 13.12
C TYR A 88 30.32 28.79 12.48
N SER A 89 30.41 27.74 13.29
CA SER A 89 30.55 26.37 12.78
C SER A 89 29.50 25.48 13.44
N LEU A 90 28.82 24.67 12.62
CA LEU A 90 27.77 23.76 13.04
C LEU A 90 28.12 22.35 12.56
N THR A 91 27.97 21.35 13.42
CA THR A 91 28.11 19.94 13.04
C THR A 91 26.75 19.25 13.10
N LEU A 92 26.26 18.77 11.96
CA LEU A 92 25.06 17.93 11.87
C LEU A 92 25.49 16.47 12.00
N GLY A 93 25.64 15.99 13.24
CA GLY A 93 26.11 14.63 13.54
C GLY A 93 25.02 13.56 13.56
N TYR A 94 25.40 12.33 13.93
CA TYR A 94 24.52 11.15 13.93
C TYR A 94 23.10 11.41 14.47
N SER A 95 22.96 12.15 15.57
CA SER A 95 21.67 12.49 16.20
C SER A 95 20.68 13.27 15.31
N TYR A 96 21.17 14.04 14.34
CA TYR A 96 20.36 14.83 13.40
C TYR A 96 19.61 13.97 12.37
N TRP A 97 20.13 12.79 12.02
CA TRP A 97 19.62 11.96 10.93
C TRP A 97 18.51 10.98 11.36
N SER A 98 17.64 10.55 10.44
CA SER A 98 16.62 9.52 10.70
C SER A 98 17.22 8.11 10.73
N ALA A 99 16.48 7.12 11.25
CA ALA A 99 16.90 5.71 11.21
C ALA A 99 17.13 5.22 9.77
N ASP A 100 16.15 5.48 8.89
CA ASP A 100 16.19 5.18 7.46
C ASP A 100 17.43 5.79 6.77
N HIS A 101 17.67 7.08 6.96
CA HIS A 101 18.80 7.78 6.32
C HIS A 101 20.16 7.19 6.73
N VAL A 102 20.32 6.87 8.01
CA VAL A 102 21.57 6.25 8.50
C VAL A 102 21.70 4.82 7.99
N LEU A 103 20.64 4.01 8.00
CA LEU A 103 20.70 2.64 7.49
C LEU A 103 21.00 2.57 5.99
N LYS A 104 20.41 3.47 5.17
CA LYS A 104 20.72 3.59 3.73
C LYS A 104 22.17 3.95 3.41
N GLN A 105 22.92 4.50 4.37
CA GLN A 105 24.36 4.79 4.22
C GLN A 105 25.28 3.69 4.76
N ILE A 106 24.76 2.76 5.58
CA ILE A 106 25.53 1.65 6.16
C ILE A 106 25.34 0.35 5.35
N LEU A 107 24.12 0.09 4.90
CA LEU A 107 23.77 -1.14 4.17
C LEU A 107 24.24 -1.06 2.70
N PRO A 108 24.55 -2.20 2.06
CA PRO A 108 25.02 -2.20 0.68
C PRO A 108 23.98 -1.64 -0.31
N PRO A 109 24.39 -0.98 -1.41
CA PRO A 109 23.48 -0.59 -2.48
C PRO A 109 22.70 -1.79 -3.03
N GLY A 110 21.38 -1.65 -3.11
CA GLY A 110 20.46 -2.72 -3.56
C GLY A 110 19.83 -3.56 -2.45
N VAL A 111 20.27 -3.42 -1.19
CA VAL A 111 19.63 -4.07 -0.03
C VAL A 111 18.47 -3.23 0.49
N GLU A 112 17.28 -3.81 0.65
CA GLU A 112 16.11 -3.10 1.17
C GLU A 112 16.26 -2.79 2.68
N VAL A 113 15.91 -1.58 3.08
CA VAL A 113 16.01 -1.12 4.47
C VAL A 113 14.68 -1.39 5.20
N PRO A 114 14.68 -2.05 6.38
CA PRO A 114 13.47 -2.28 7.16
C PRO A 114 12.69 -0.98 7.46
N SER A 115 11.58 -0.80 6.74
CA SER A 115 10.77 0.43 6.74
C SER A 115 9.84 0.56 7.94
N SER A 116 9.50 -0.55 8.61
CA SER A 116 8.61 -0.60 9.77
C SER A 116 8.92 -1.78 10.70
N PHE A 117 8.40 -1.71 11.93
CA PHE A 117 8.49 -2.79 12.93
C PHE A 117 7.25 -2.81 13.83
N GLU A 118 6.91 -3.97 14.39
CA GLU A 118 5.80 -4.08 15.34
C GLU A 118 6.24 -3.56 16.72
N THR A 119 5.38 -2.81 17.40
CA THR A 119 5.64 -2.31 18.77
C THR A 119 4.70 -2.99 19.77
N ILE A 120 5.27 -3.65 20.78
CA ILE A 120 4.54 -4.31 21.88
C ILE A 120 4.94 -3.60 23.18
N GLY A 121 4.29 -2.47 23.45
CA GLY A 121 4.64 -1.56 24.56
C GLY A 121 6.04 -0.96 24.38
N HIS A 122 7.02 -1.34 25.22
CA HIS A 122 8.42 -0.88 25.07
C HIS A 122 9.29 -1.75 24.15
N ILE A 123 8.76 -2.86 23.63
CA ILE A 123 9.48 -3.83 22.81
C ILE A 123 9.23 -3.53 21.33
N ALA A 124 10.29 -3.46 20.52
CA ALA A 124 10.19 -3.47 19.07
C ALA A 124 10.52 -4.86 18.52
N HIS A 125 9.62 -5.41 17.72
CA HIS A 125 9.72 -6.72 17.09
C HIS A 125 10.06 -6.55 15.60
N LEU A 126 11.27 -6.96 15.24
CA LEU A 126 11.79 -7.01 13.89
C LEU A 126 11.55 -8.41 13.28
N ASN A 127 11.29 -8.45 11.98
CA ASN A 127 11.42 -9.67 11.17
C ASN A 127 12.61 -9.44 10.23
N ILE A 128 13.79 -9.95 10.60
CA ILE A 128 15.00 -9.78 9.81
C ILE A 128 15.16 -10.97 8.87
N HIS A 129 15.02 -10.71 7.57
CA HIS A 129 15.21 -11.68 6.49
C HIS A 129 16.69 -12.09 6.36
N ASP A 130 16.96 -13.25 5.75
CA ASP A 130 18.30 -13.87 5.73
C ASP A 130 19.40 -12.96 5.14
N GLU A 131 19.07 -12.14 4.13
CA GLU A 131 19.95 -11.15 3.51
C GLU A 131 20.39 -10.03 4.48
N LEU A 132 19.55 -9.73 5.47
CA LEU A 132 19.75 -8.68 6.48
C LEU A 132 20.37 -9.23 7.78
N LEU A 133 20.39 -10.55 7.99
CA LEU A 133 21.01 -11.17 9.18
C LEU A 133 22.48 -10.77 9.40
N PRO A 134 23.35 -10.59 8.37
CA PRO A 134 24.72 -10.10 8.56
C PRO A 134 24.82 -8.69 9.16
N TYR A 135 23.74 -7.89 9.07
CA TYR A 135 23.70 -6.49 9.51
C TYR A 135 22.81 -6.28 10.74
N LYS A 136 22.19 -7.34 11.28
CA LYS A 136 21.13 -7.28 12.29
C LYS A 136 21.48 -6.48 13.54
N ASP A 137 22.72 -6.60 14.02
CA ASP A 137 23.19 -5.90 15.22
C ASP A 137 23.25 -4.38 15.00
N VAL A 138 23.60 -3.96 13.77
CA VAL A 138 23.66 -2.53 13.40
C VAL A 138 22.26 -1.99 13.13
N ILE A 139 21.40 -2.76 12.47
CA ILE A 139 19.99 -2.43 12.26
C ILE A 139 19.29 -2.23 13.61
N ALA A 140 19.42 -3.19 14.53
CA ALA A 140 18.85 -3.10 15.86
C ALA A 140 19.45 -1.95 16.70
N ARG A 141 20.77 -1.70 16.59
CA ARG A 141 21.41 -0.57 17.27
C ARG A 141 20.85 0.77 16.80
N VAL A 142 20.73 1.00 15.49
CA VAL A 142 20.16 2.24 14.95
C VAL A 142 18.68 2.38 15.31
N ILE A 143 17.88 1.32 15.21
CA ILE A 143 16.45 1.37 15.60
C ILE A 143 16.33 1.67 17.10
N TYR A 144 17.17 1.09 17.95
CA TYR A 144 17.21 1.37 19.39
C TYR A 144 17.57 2.84 19.68
N ASP A 145 18.73 3.31 19.18
CA ASP A 145 19.22 4.67 19.45
C ASP A 145 18.25 5.76 18.94
N LYS A 146 17.51 5.49 17.85
CA LYS A 146 16.53 6.41 17.26
C LYS A 146 15.15 6.36 17.90
N ASN A 147 14.85 5.37 18.75
CA ASN A 147 13.55 5.21 19.43
C ASN A 147 13.63 5.20 20.97
N CYS A 148 14.84 5.26 21.54
CA CYS A 148 15.06 5.46 22.96
C CYS A 148 14.52 6.85 23.39
N PRO A 149 13.82 7.00 24.53
CA PRO A 149 13.55 6.01 25.57
C PRO A 149 12.20 5.26 25.43
N ARG A 150 11.44 5.49 24.35
CA ARG A 150 10.13 4.84 24.12
C ARG A 150 10.28 3.33 23.94
N ILE A 151 11.20 2.95 23.07
CA ILE A 151 11.60 1.56 22.87
C ILE A 151 12.82 1.28 23.74
N LYS A 152 12.77 0.19 24.50
CA LYS A 152 13.83 -0.24 25.43
C LYS A 152 14.48 -1.56 25.02
N THR A 153 13.83 -2.35 24.18
CA THR A 153 14.23 -3.71 23.82
C THR A 153 13.92 -3.96 22.36
N ILE A 154 14.91 -4.39 21.57
CA ILE A 154 14.75 -4.81 20.18
C ILE A 154 14.87 -6.32 20.12
N VAL A 155 13.86 -6.99 19.56
CA VAL A 155 13.88 -8.44 19.34
C VAL A 155 13.74 -8.80 17.87
N ASN A 156 14.35 -9.92 17.48
CA ASN A 156 14.10 -10.59 16.22
C ASN A 156 13.55 -12.00 16.49
N LYS A 157 12.61 -12.46 15.69
CA LYS A 157 12.00 -13.79 15.81
C LYS A 157 12.92 -14.84 15.20
N VAL A 158 13.22 -15.92 15.95
CA VAL A 158 14.16 -16.96 15.53
C VAL A 158 13.50 -18.35 15.42
N GLY A 159 13.54 -18.91 14.21
CA GLY A 159 13.02 -20.25 13.91
C GLY A 159 11.49 -20.36 13.87
N THR A 160 11.01 -21.59 13.69
CA THR A 160 9.59 -21.92 13.58
C THR A 160 8.96 -22.26 14.93
N ILE A 161 7.69 -21.89 15.10
CA ILE A 161 6.92 -22.17 16.31
C ILE A 161 6.59 -23.66 16.34
N THR A 162 7.19 -24.37 17.29
CA THR A 162 7.19 -25.86 17.36
C THR A 162 6.80 -26.39 18.75
N ASN A 163 6.45 -25.51 19.68
CA ASN A 163 5.97 -25.83 21.03
C ASN A 163 4.43 -25.82 21.10
N GLU A 164 3.87 -26.63 21.99
CA GLU A 164 2.40 -26.73 22.21
C GLU A 164 1.77 -25.40 22.66
N PHE A 165 2.49 -24.63 23.49
CA PHE A 165 2.13 -23.29 23.94
C PHE A 165 2.21 -22.20 22.85
N ARG A 166 2.77 -22.52 21.68
CA ARG A 166 2.94 -21.64 20.51
C ARG A 166 3.61 -20.28 20.77
N VAL A 167 4.45 -20.22 21.80
CA VAL A 167 5.28 -19.05 22.13
C VAL A 167 6.45 -18.99 21.13
N PRO A 168 6.62 -17.89 20.36
CA PRO A 168 7.78 -17.75 19.47
C PRO A 168 9.08 -17.66 20.26
N LYS A 169 10.18 -18.12 19.67
CA LYS A 169 11.52 -17.83 20.21
C LYS A 169 11.99 -16.49 19.66
N PHE A 170 12.60 -15.69 20.53
CA PHE A 170 13.15 -14.39 20.21
C PHE A 170 14.64 -14.34 20.56
N GLU A 171 15.42 -13.66 19.73
CA GLU A 171 16.73 -13.14 20.12
C GLU A 171 16.61 -11.64 20.43
N ILE A 172 17.26 -11.18 21.50
CA ILE A 172 17.33 -9.74 21.82
C ILE A 172 18.58 -9.19 21.13
N LEU A 173 18.39 -8.23 20.23
CA LEU A 173 19.45 -7.65 19.42
C LEU A 173 20.02 -6.35 19.99
N ALA A 174 19.20 -5.56 20.70
CA ALA A 174 19.64 -4.33 21.34
C ALA A 174 18.76 -3.94 22.54
N GLY A 175 19.33 -3.18 23.47
CA GLY A 175 18.63 -2.62 24.61
C GLY A 175 18.63 -3.50 25.87
N GLN A 176 17.56 -3.41 26.65
CA GLN A 176 17.38 -4.09 27.93
C GLN A 176 16.86 -5.52 27.74
N ASN A 177 17.36 -6.47 28.53
CA ASN A 177 16.80 -7.82 28.60
C ASN A 177 15.54 -7.84 29.50
N ASP A 178 14.48 -7.22 29.00
CA ASP A 178 13.16 -7.14 29.65
C ASP A 178 12.05 -7.36 28.62
N MET A 179 11.38 -8.52 28.74
CA MET A 179 10.27 -8.93 27.88
C MET A 179 8.89 -8.65 28.51
N VAL A 180 8.85 -8.12 29.75
CA VAL A 180 7.60 -7.87 30.50
C VAL A 180 7.06 -6.48 30.16
N THR A 181 6.05 -6.45 29.29
CA THR A 181 5.52 -5.23 28.69
C THR A 181 4.03 -5.02 29.03
N GLU A 182 3.54 -3.81 28.78
CA GLU A 182 2.13 -3.43 28.95
C GLU A 182 1.62 -2.80 27.65
N VAL A 183 0.51 -3.34 27.14
CA VAL A 183 -0.18 -2.89 25.92
C VAL A 183 -1.59 -2.43 26.29
N LYS A 184 -2.14 -1.45 25.57
CA LYS A 184 -3.53 -0.99 25.75
C LYS A 184 -4.28 -1.15 24.45
N GLN A 185 -5.41 -1.85 24.50
CA GLN A 185 -6.30 -2.12 23.36
C GLN A 185 -7.75 -1.95 23.82
N TYR A 186 -8.53 -1.13 23.11
CA TYR A 186 -9.94 -0.80 23.41
C TYR A 186 -10.27 -0.47 24.88
N GLY A 187 -9.35 0.19 25.60
CA GLY A 187 -9.54 0.55 27.02
C GLY A 187 -9.26 -0.60 28.01
N ALA A 188 -8.96 -1.81 27.54
CA ALA A 188 -8.31 -2.84 28.34
C ALA A 188 -6.79 -2.63 28.35
N THR A 189 -6.15 -2.93 29.49
CA THR A 189 -4.68 -2.93 29.64
C THR A 189 -4.19 -4.35 29.85
N PHE A 190 -3.32 -4.83 28.96
CA PHE A 190 -2.76 -6.17 28.97
C PHE A 190 -1.29 -6.12 29.37
N LYS A 191 -0.97 -6.69 30.53
CA LYS A 191 0.40 -7.01 30.94
C LYS A 191 0.73 -8.41 30.45
N LEU A 192 1.93 -8.59 29.89
CA LEU A 192 2.41 -9.87 29.37
C LEU A 192 3.94 -9.94 29.37
N ASP A 193 4.50 -11.14 29.45
CA ASP A 193 5.89 -11.40 29.05
C ASP A 193 5.88 -11.94 27.62
N TYR A 194 6.40 -11.15 26.69
CA TYR A 194 6.36 -11.45 25.26
C TYR A 194 7.23 -12.67 24.88
N GLY A 195 8.16 -13.08 25.75
CA GLY A 195 8.95 -14.31 25.61
C GLY A 195 8.30 -15.56 26.20
N LEU A 196 7.16 -15.44 26.90
CA LEU A 196 6.48 -16.55 27.59
C LEU A 196 5.03 -16.80 27.14
N VAL A 197 4.43 -15.91 26.34
CA VAL A 197 3.05 -16.05 25.84
C VAL A 197 2.93 -15.75 24.35
N TYR A 198 1.85 -16.19 23.72
CA TYR A 198 1.49 -15.74 22.38
C TYR A 198 0.77 -14.39 22.45
N TRP A 199 1.24 -13.41 21.69
CA TRP A 199 0.59 -12.11 21.47
C TRP A 199 0.82 -11.64 20.03
N ASN A 200 -0.16 -10.92 19.48
CA ASN A 200 -0.09 -10.30 18.15
C ASN A 200 -1.00 -9.07 18.17
N SER A 201 -0.43 -7.88 18.02
CA SER A 201 -1.21 -6.63 18.15
C SER A 201 -2.15 -6.42 16.94
N ARG A 202 -1.88 -7.05 15.78
CA ARG A 202 -2.66 -6.87 14.55
C ARG A 202 -4.04 -7.51 14.57
N LEU A 203 -4.30 -8.43 15.49
CA LEU A 203 -5.61 -9.12 15.62
C LEU A 203 -6.66 -8.29 16.39
N GLU A 204 -6.29 -7.08 16.85
CA GLU A 204 -7.11 -6.18 17.64
C GLU A 204 -8.55 -6.00 17.09
N HIS A 205 -8.69 -5.62 15.82
CA HIS A 205 -10.00 -5.41 15.20
C HIS A 205 -10.89 -6.67 15.16
N GLU A 206 -10.30 -7.85 14.96
CA GLU A 206 -11.05 -9.12 14.95
C GLU A 206 -11.53 -9.51 16.35
N HIS A 207 -10.70 -9.28 17.37
CA HIS A 207 -11.09 -9.46 18.77
C HIS A 207 -12.37 -8.65 19.08
N MET A 208 -12.42 -7.38 18.67
CA MET A 208 -13.61 -6.54 18.87
C MET A 208 -14.76 -6.85 17.92
N ARG A 209 -14.54 -7.33 16.69
CA ARG A 209 -15.64 -7.78 15.83
C ARG A 209 -16.45 -8.89 16.50
N LEU A 210 -15.80 -9.82 17.21
CA LEU A 210 -16.50 -10.83 18.00
C LEU A 210 -17.08 -10.25 19.31
N VAL A 211 -16.25 -9.58 20.13
CA VAL A 211 -16.70 -8.99 21.42
C VAL A 211 -17.85 -8.02 21.25
N SER A 212 -17.97 -7.31 20.12
CA SER A 212 -19.08 -6.40 19.81
C SER A 212 -20.45 -7.07 19.92
N GLN A 213 -20.54 -8.37 19.62
CA GLN A 213 -21.78 -9.13 19.56
C GLN A 213 -22.30 -9.58 20.93
N PHE A 214 -21.42 -9.68 21.93
CA PHE A 214 -21.77 -10.10 23.30
C PHE A 214 -22.50 -9.00 24.09
N ARG A 215 -23.36 -9.42 25.02
CA ARG A 215 -24.23 -8.58 25.86
C ARG A 215 -23.97 -8.82 27.35
N ALA A 216 -24.19 -7.79 28.17
CA ALA A 216 -24.08 -7.89 29.62
C ALA A 216 -24.97 -9.01 30.18
N GLY A 217 -24.40 -9.88 31.00
CA GLY A 217 -25.06 -11.04 31.60
C GLY A 217 -24.94 -12.36 30.81
N GLU A 218 -24.44 -12.35 29.57
CA GLU A 218 -24.21 -13.58 28.80
C GLU A 218 -23.04 -14.40 29.37
N ALA A 219 -23.13 -15.73 29.22
CA ALA A 219 -22.09 -16.68 29.62
C ALA A 219 -21.19 -17.03 28.43
N ILE A 220 -19.93 -16.62 28.51
CA ILE A 220 -18.92 -16.77 27.44
C ILE A 220 -17.87 -17.80 27.90
N CYS A 221 -17.50 -18.72 27.00
CA CYS A 221 -16.49 -19.74 27.26
C CYS A 221 -15.34 -19.63 26.25
N ASP A 222 -14.18 -19.15 26.66
CA ASP A 222 -12.99 -19.04 25.82
C ASP A 222 -12.05 -20.23 26.09
N MET A 223 -11.86 -21.10 25.10
CA MET A 223 -11.09 -22.34 25.26
C MET A 223 -9.57 -22.14 25.13
N PHE A 224 -9.14 -21.03 24.53
CA PHE A 224 -7.75 -20.73 24.18
C PHE A 224 -7.46 -19.23 24.41
N ALA A 225 -7.72 -18.81 25.65
CA ALA A 225 -7.85 -17.42 26.03
C ALA A 225 -6.52 -16.65 26.07
N GLY A 226 -5.35 -17.31 25.99
CA GLY A 226 -4.05 -16.64 26.11
C GLY A 226 -3.98 -15.74 27.35
N VAL A 227 -3.60 -14.48 27.16
CA VAL A 227 -3.59 -13.43 28.20
C VAL A 227 -4.93 -12.68 28.35
N GLY A 228 -5.96 -13.11 27.62
CA GLY A 228 -7.35 -12.64 27.70
C GLY A 228 -7.86 -11.62 26.67
N PRO A 229 -7.41 -11.56 25.40
CA PRO A 229 -7.86 -10.51 24.46
C PRO A 229 -9.36 -10.53 24.14
N PHE A 230 -10.03 -11.69 24.20
CA PHE A 230 -11.51 -11.75 24.20
C PHE A 230 -12.08 -11.68 25.62
N ALA A 231 -11.47 -12.43 26.56
CA ALA A 231 -12.00 -12.61 27.91
C ALA A 231 -12.09 -11.31 28.72
N ILE A 232 -11.08 -10.44 28.66
CA ILE A 232 -11.08 -9.19 29.43
C ILE A 232 -12.10 -8.18 28.86
N PRO A 233 -12.16 -7.87 27.55
CA PRO A 233 -13.19 -6.98 27.01
C PRO A 233 -14.62 -7.53 27.14
N ALA A 234 -14.83 -8.85 27.02
CA ALA A 234 -16.13 -9.47 27.28
C ALA A 234 -16.56 -9.29 28.75
N ALA A 235 -15.64 -9.48 29.70
CA ALA A 235 -15.94 -9.24 31.11
C ALA A 235 -16.12 -7.74 31.45
N GLN A 236 -15.41 -6.83 30.78
CA GLN A 236 -15.63 -5.37 30.89
C GLN A 236 -17.04 -4.96 30.41
N LYS A 237 -17.60 -5.67 29.43
CA LYS A 237 -19.02 -5.55 29.03
C LYS A 237 -20.02 -6.12 30.06
N GLY A 238 -19.55 -6.77 31.12
CA GLY A 238 -20.41 -7.41 32.12
C GLY A 238 -20.87 -8.83 31.75
N CYS A 239 -20.16 -9.53 30.86
CA CYS A 239 -20.39 -10.95 30.60
C CYS A 239 -19.71 -11.80 31.70
N VAL A 240 -20.21 -13.01 31.97
CA VAL A 240 -19.52 -13.98 32.83
C VAL A 240 -18.65 -14.87 31.95
N VAL A 241 -17.34 -14.88 32.20
CA VAL A 241 -16.37 -15.52 31.29
C VAL A 241 -15.69 -16.71 31.96
N PHE A 242 -15.73 -17.86 31.29
CA PHE A 242 -14.96 -19.06 31.63
C PHE A 242 -13.81 -19.17 30.63
N ALA A 243 -12.60 -18.84 31.05
CA ALA A 243 -11.44 -18.69 30.18
C ALA A 243 -10.38 -19.75 30.50
N ASN A 244 -9.93 -20.50 29.50
CA ASN A 244 -8.91 -21.54 29.63
C ASN A 244 -7.75 -21.27 28.68
N ASP A 245 -6.53 -21.58 29.09
CA ASP A 245 -5.40 -21.75 28.17
C ASP A 245 -4.48 -22.88 28.65
N LEU A 246 -3.80 -23.56 27.72
CA LEU A 246 -2.88 -24.66 28.05
C LEU A 246 -1.57 -24.14 28.65
N ASN A 247 -1.13 -22.93 28.27
CA ASN A 247 0.11 -22.34 28.76
C ASN A 247 -0.09 -21.73 30.18
N PRO A 248 0.63 -22.20 31.21
CA PRO A 248 0.48 -21.68 32.58
C PRO A 248 0.87 -20.19 32.70
N ASP A 249 1.81 -19.69 31.88
CA ASP A 249 2.19 -18.27 31.85
C ASP A 249 1.08 -17.41 31.23
N SER A 250 0.43 -17.88 30.15
CA SER A 250 -0.78 -17.25 29.60
C SER A 250 -1.85 -17.09 30.69
N VAL A 251 -2.17 -18.16 31.42
CA VAL A 251 -3.19 -18.14 32.48
C VAL A 251 -2.79 -17.29 33.68
N ARG A 252 -1.48 -17.18 33.99
CA ARG A 252 -0.98 -16.22 34.99
C ARG A 252 -1.26 -14.78 34.55
N TYR A 253 -0.93 -14.43 33.31
CA TYR A 253 -1.18 -13.08 32.79
C TYR A 253 -2.68 -12.78 32.59
N LEU A 254 -3.49 -13.74 32.20
CA LEU A 254 -4.96 -13.62 32.17
C LEU A 254 -5.54 -13.19 33.53
N LYS A 255 -5.07 -13.77 34.64
CA LYS A 255 -5.49 -13.40 36.00
C LYS A 255 -5.03 -11.99 36.37
N ILE A 256 -3.75 -11.68 36.14
CA ILE A 256 -3.19 -10.33 36.33
C ILE A 256 -3.97 -9.29 35.52
N ASN A 257 -4.36 -9.61 34.29
CA ASN A 257 -5.12 -8.71 33.43
C ASN A 257 -6.58 -8.56 33.87
N ALA A 258 -7.20 -9.59 34.44
CA ALA A 258 -8.52 -9.47 35.06
C ALA A 258 -8.50 -8.52 36.27
N GLU A 259 -7.47 -8.62 37.12
CA GLU A 259 -7.25 -7.71 38.27
C GLU A 259 -6.97 -6.26 37.82
N ILE A 260 -6.05 -6.05 36.87
CA ILE A 260 -5.71 -4.73 36.31
C ILE A 260 -6.96 -4.03 35.76
N ASN A 261 -7.82 -4.77 35.05
CA ASN A 261 -9.03 -4.24 34.41
C ASN A 261 -10.28 -4.29 35.31
N LYS A 262 -10.16 -4.81 36.55
CA LYS A 262 -11.22 -4.86 37.58
C LYS A 262 -12.44 -5.67 37.13
N VAL A 263 -12.16 -6.85 36.58
CA VAL A 263 -13.10 -7.85 36.08
C VAL A 263 -12.77 -9.27 36.57
N ASP A 264 -11.91 -9.37 37.58
CA ASP A 264 -11.60 -10.58 38.35
C ASP A 264 -12.85 -11.23 38.99
N ASP A 265 -13.90 -10.46 39.25
CA ASP A 265 -15.21 -10.94 39.70
C ASP A 265 -16.02 -11.67 38.60
N LEU A 266 -15.64 -11.50 37.33
CA LEU A 266 -16.34 -12.01 36.15
C LEU A 266 -15.55 -13.03 35.33
N VAL A 267 -14.21 -13.08 35.45
CA VAL A 267 -13.33 -13.99 34.70
C VAL A 267 -12.89 -15.18 35.56
N ARG A 268 -13.40 -16.38 35.25
CA ARG A 268 -12.95 -17.65 35.86
C ARG A 268 -11.87 -18.27 34.97
N ALA A 269 -10.61 -18.21 35.42
CA ALA A 269 -9.44 -18.62 34.66
C ALA A 269 -8.91 -20.02 35.03
N TYR A 270 -8.86 -20.91 34.03
CA TYR A 270 -8.46 -22.32 34.11
C TYR A 270 -7.15 -22.58 33.32
N ASN A 271 -6.38 -23.59 33.72
CA ASN A 271 -5.19 -24.04 33.01
C ASN A 271 -5.26 -25.56 32.77
N MET A 272 -5.80 -25.96 31.63
CA MET A 272 -6.08 -27.35 31.27
C MET A 272 -5.97 -27.54 29.75
N ASP A 273 -5.84 -28.79 29.31
CA ASP A 273 -6.23 -29.17 27.95
C ASP A 273 -7.70 -28.77 27.69
N ALA A 274 -7.97 -28.24 26.50
CA ALA A 274 -9.26 -27.65 26.16
C ALA A 274 -10.41 -28.67 26.08
N ARG A 275 -10.14 -29.95 25.77
CA ARG A 275 -11.19 -30.99 25.83
C ARG A 275 -11.52 -31.34 27.28
N ASN A 276 -10.49 -31.56 28.10
CA ASN A 276 -10.67 -31.82 29.54
C ASN A 276 -11.36 -30.65 30.26
N PHE A 277 -11.03 -29.41 29.91
CA PHE A 277 -11.71 -28.21 30.37
C PHE A 277 -13.21 -28.25 30.07
N ILE A 278 -13.61 -28.45 28.81
CA ILE A 278 -15.03 -28.48 28.41
C ILE A 278 -15.78 -29.67 29.07
N LEU A 279 -15.15 -30.84 29.17
CA LEU A 279 -15.71 -32.02 29.84
C LEU A 279 -15.97 -31.74 31.34
N GLN A 280 -15.04 -31.09 32.04
CA GLN A 280 -15.22 -30.70 33.44
C GLN A 280 -16.23 -29.56 33.60
N LEU A 281 -16.23 -28.57 32.71
CA LEU A 281 -17.12 -27.41 32.73
C LEU A 281 -18.61 -27.82 32.56
N MET A 282 -18.87 -28.82 31.71
CA MET A 282 -20.21 -29.38 31.46
C MET A 282 -20.62 -30.50 32.43
N ALA A 283 -19.79 -30.83 33.43
CA ALA A 283 -20.07 -31.93 34.36
C ALA A 283 -21.17 -31.57 35.37
N VAL A 284 -22.40 -32.05 35.13
CA VAL A 284 -23.51 -31.97 36.10
C VAL A 284 -23.16 -32.75 37.39
N PRO A 285 -23.14 -32.13 38.58
CA PRO A 285 -22.83 -32.80 39.85
C PRO A 285 -23.88 -33.82 40.31
N ASP A 286 -23.46 -34.86 41.05
CA ASP A 286 -24.33 -35.94 41.54
C ASP A 286 -25.48 -35.50 42.45
N SER A 287 -25.37 -34.32 43.07
CA SER A 287 -26.44 -33.72 43.87
C SER A 287 -27.70 -33.43 43.04
N GLU A 288 -27.54 -33.02 41.78
CA GLU A 288 -28.64 -32.67 40.85
C GLU A 288 -29.40 -33.91 40.33
N PHE A 289 -28.84 -35.11 40.51
CA PHE A 289 -29.52 -36.36 40.14
C PHE A 289 -30.49 -36.84 41.22
N LYS A 290 -30.27 -36.47 42.49
CA LYS A 290 -31.02 -36.95 43.65
C LYS A 290 -32.36 -36.21 43.87
N THR A 291 -32.53 -35.02 43.31
CA THR A 291 -33.68 -34.10 43.56
C THR A 291 -34.91 -34.32 42.67
N LYS A 292 -34.95 -35.37 41.82
CA LYS A 292 -36.08 -35.62 40.88
C LYS A 292 -36.51 -37.10 40.80
N LEU A 293 -36.50 -37.82 41.92
CA LEU A 293 -36.92 -39.24 42.00
C LEU A 293 -37.84 -39.52 43.21
N ASP A 294 -39.07 -39.01 43.14
CA ASP A 294 -40.22 -39.45 43.94
C ASP A 294 -41.41 -39.62 42.97
N VAL A 295 -41.87 -40.85 42.66
CA VAL A 295 -42.80 -41.74 43.43
C VAL A 295 -44.26 -41.43 43.05
N PRO A 296 -45.11 -42.45 42.70
CA PRO A 296 -45.27 -43.68 43.49
C PRO A 296 -45.41 -45.06 42.79
N GLN A 297 -44.76 -46.05 43.45
CA GLN A 297 -45.22 -47.40 43.83
C GLN A 297 -45.48 -48.55 42.82
N GLY A 298 -44.74 -49.65 43.04
CA GLY A 298 -45.11 -51.04 42.70
C GLY A 298 -44.22 -51.70 41.64
N ARG A 299 -43.54 -52.84 41.89
CA ARG A 299 -43.45 -53.71 43.08
C ARG A 299 -42.07 -54.43 43.14
N THR A 300 -41.66 -54.82 44.35
CA THR A 300 -40.80 -55.98 44.74
C THR A 300 -39.46 -56.25 44.02
N CYS A 301 -38.39 -56.35 44.81
CA CYS A 301 -37.06 -56.86 44.44
C CYS A 301 -36.92 -58.36 44.77
N GLU A 302 -35.91 -59.03 44.21
CA GLU A 302 -35.13 -60.20 44.73
C GLU A 302 -34.30 -60.84 43.57
N GLU A 303 -33.20 -61.58 43.78
CA GLU A 303 -31.95 -61.20 44.47
C GLU A 303 -30.77 -62.12 44.02
N TYR A 304 -29.53 -61.62 44.15
CA TYR A 304 -28.23 -62.35 44.16
C TYR A 304 -27.74 -63.18 42.93
N GLU A 305 -26.49 -63.65 43.06
CA GLU A 305 -25.51 -63.99 41.99
C GLU A 305 -25.16 -65.50 41.94
N ILE A 306 -24.25 -65.92 41.03
CA ILE A 306 -22.91 -66.52 41.34
C ILE A 306 -22.29 -67.34 40.16
N GLN A 307 -20.98 -67.12 39.92
CA GLN A 307 -19.94 -67.96 39.24
C GLN A 307 -20.05 -68.49 37.77
N ALA A 308 -19.26 -67.84 36.90
CA ALA A 308 -17.95 -68.31 36.34
C ALA A 308 -17.76 -69.61 35.50
N ASN A 309 -16.76 -69.49 34.59
CA ASN A 309 -15.86 -70.49 33.95
C ASN A 309 -16.03 -70.97 32.49
N LYS A 310 -14.96 -70.68 31.72
CA LYS A 310 -14.22 -71.51 30.73
C LYS A 310 -14.78 -71.87 29.32
N GLU A 311 -14.02 -71.41 28.33
CA GLU A 311 -13.36 -72.15 27.23
C GLU A 311 -14.11 -73.24 26.43
N SER A 312 -14.26 -73.04 25.11
CA SER A 312 -13.89 -74.04 24.06
C SER A 312 -14.08 -73.47 22.63
N LYS A 313 -13.69 -74.26 21.60
CA LYS A 313 -13.57 -73.85 20.17
C LYS A 313 -14.56 -74.60 19.26
N SER A 314 -15.04 -73.97 18.18
CA SER A 314 -15.28 -74.60 16.86
C SER A 314 -15.44 -73.55 15.75
N GLU A 315 -15.65 -73.97 14.50
CA GLU A 315 -15.37 -73.19 13.27
C GLU A 315 -16.60 -72.78 12.43
N ASN A 316 -16.35 -71.94 11.42
CA ASN A 316 -17.12 -71.64 10.20
C ASN A 316 -18.43 -70.82 10.27
N GLY A 317 -18.47 -69.74 9.47
CA GLY A 317 -19.68 -69.00 9.09
C GLY A 317 -19.41 -67.55 8.64
N GLN A 318 -19.67 -67.21 7.37
CA GLN A 318 -19.49 -65.85 6.85
C GLN A 318 -20.73 -64.98 7.12
N ARG A 319 -20.57 -63.77 7.69
CA ARG A 319 -21.04 -62.49 7.08
C ARG A 319 -20.73 -61.23 7.91
N THR A 320 -20.67 -60.13 7.16
CA THR A 320 -20.76 -58.70 7.53
C THR A 320 -21.41 -58.34 8.87
N GLY A 321 -20.73 -57.52 9.68
CA GLY A 321 -21.24 -56.87 10.90
C GLY A 321 -20.31 -55.73 11.33
N ALA A 322 -20.77 -54.80 12.19
CA ALA A 322 -20.11 -53.52 12.43
C ALA A 322 -19.81 -53.22 13.92
N VAL A 323 -18.67 -52.55 14.15
CA VAL A 323 -18.35 -51.56 15.20
C VAL A 323 -18.35 -52.00 16.70
N CYS A 324 -17.40 -51.40 17.43
CA CYS A 324 -17.16 -51.32 18.88
C CYS A 324 -18.21 -51.96 19.82
N VAL A 325 -17.85 -52.89 20.71
CA VAL A 325 -16.79 -52.84 21.75
C VAL A 325 -16.93 -51.63 22.67
N LYS A 326 -17.54 -51.86 23.85
CA LYS A 326 -17.50 -50.94 24.99
C LYS A 326 -16.63 -51.57 26.08
N TYR A 327 -15.52 -50.92 26.43
CA TYR A 327 -14.80 -51.21 27.67
C TYR A 327 -14.53 -49.92 28.44
N ILE A 328 -15.06 -49.90 29.66
CA ILE A 328 -14.63 -49.03 30.75
C ILE A 328 -13.57 -49.82 31.51
N PHE A 329 -12.54 -49.15 32.03
CA PHE A 329 -11.81 -49.63 33.19
C PHE A 329 -11.44 -48.46 34.11
N ASP A 330 -11.62 -48.68 35.41
CA ASP A 330 -11.35 -47.73 36.48
C ASP A 330 -9.87 -47.74 36.93
N LEU A 331 -9.60 -46.95 37.98
CA LEU A 331 -8.48 -46.97 38.95
C LEU A 331 -7.41 -45.88 38.77
N PRO A 332 -6.83 -45.34 39.88
CA PRO A 332 -7.44 -45.13 41.20
C PRO A 332 -7.16 -43.72 41.80
N VAL A 333 -7.83 -43.41 42.91
CA VAL A 333 -7.62 -42.17 43.69
C VAL A 333 -6.43 -42.30 44.66
N VAL A 334 -5.68 -41.22 44.86
CA VAL A 334 -4.79 -41.01 46.01
C VAL A 334 -5.04 -39.62 46.60
N GLU A 335 -5.20 -39.53 47.92
CA GLU A 335 -5.46 -38.28 48.65
C GLU A 335 -4.20 -37.42 48.85
N ALA A 336 -4.38 -36.10 48.97
CA ALA A 336 -3.38 -35.19 49.55
C ALA A 336 -3.99 -34.50 50.78
N LYS A 337 -3.23 -34.42 51.88
CA LYS A 337 -3.66 -33.83 53.17
C LYS A 337 -2.96 -32.50 53.44
N GLU A 338 -3.51 -31.76 54.40
CA GLU A 338 -2.98 -30.46 54.85
C GLU A 338 -1.69 -30.57 55.71
N VAL A 339 -1.05 -29.40 55.83
CA VAL A 339 0.21 -29.01 56.49
C VAL A 339 0.11 -29.17 58.04
N PRO A 340 1.16 -29.61 58.79
CA PRO A 340 2.15 -28.65 59.32
C PRO A 340 3.60 -29.12 59.67
N ASP A 341 4.50 -28.12 59.68
CA ASP A 341 5.66 -27.84 60.56
C ASP A 341 6.71 -28.90 61.00
N ASN A 342 8.00 -28.55 60.82
CA ASN A 342 8.96 -28.13 61.89
C ASN A 342 10.43 -28.69 61.75
N VAL A 343 11.37 -28.10 62.50
CA VAL A 343 12.72 -28.59 62.90
C VAL A 343 13.91 -28.48 61.90
N THR A 344 14.37 -27.24 61.71
CA THR A 344 15.75 -26.75 61.94
C THR A 344 17.04 -27.58 61.63
N SER A 345 17.88 -26.99 60.76
CA SER A 345 19.31 -26.61 60.99
C SER A 345 20.50 -27.58 60.81
N ASN A 346 21.67 -26.96 60.52
CA ASN A 346 23.08 -27.44 60.66
C ASN A 346 23.59 -28.42 59.57
N LEU A 347 24.89 -28.48 59.21
CA LEU A 347 26.16 -27.83 59.64
C LEU A 347 27.17 -27.92 58.44
N GLU A 348 28.10 -27.02 58.10
CA GLU A 348 28.48 -25.66 58.56
C GLU A 348 29.11 -24.79 57.43
N CYS A 349 29.92 -23.79 57.79
CA CYS A 349 30.61 -22.80 56.97
C CYS A 349 32.07 -23.15 56.55
N ALA A 350 32.60 -22.34 55.62
CA ALA A 350 33.78 -21.49 55.90
C ALA A 350 33.42 -20.06 55.42
N GLN A 351 33.25 -19.04 56.27
CA GLN A 351 34.28 -18.25 56.98
C GLN A 351 35.26 -17.55 56.01
N GLY A 352 35.39 -16.22 55.97
CA GLY A 352 34.79 -15.11 56.74
C GLY A 352 35.29 -13.74 56.17
N SER A 353 35.35 -12.60 56.86
CA SER A 353 34.67 -12.08 58.06
C SER A 353 35.03 -10.59 58.29
N SER A 354 34.02 -9.70 58.44
CA SER A 354 34.12 -8.33 59.03
C SER A 354 34.94 -7.28 58.22
N ARG A 355 34.83 -5.94 58.41
CA ARG A 355 34.25 -5.09 59.50
C ARG A 355 33.44 -3.89 58.96
N LYS A 356 32.65 -3.25 59.84
CA LYS A 356 31.86 -2.03 59.60
C LYS A 356 32.54 -0.73 60.09
N ALA A 357 32.11 0.39 59.53
CA ALA A 357 31.57 1.56 60.25
C ALA A 357 30.52 2.20 59.29
N ASP A 358 29.24 2.44 59.61
CA ASP A 358 28.66 3.26 60.69
C ASP A 358 29.14 4.73 60.60
N THR A 359 28.27 5.71 60.36
CA THR A 359 27.17 6.09 61.28
C THR A 359 25.98 6.77 60.59
N SER A 360 24.82 6.74 61.28
CA SER A 360 23.56 7.37 60.90
C SER A 360 23.20 8.54 61.82
N VAL A 361 22.28 9.41 61.38
CA VAL A 361 21.44 10.24 62.27
C VAL A 361 19.99 10.19 61.78
N SER A 362 19.02 10.14 62.69
CA SER A 362 17.58 10.06 62.37
C SER A 362 16.70 10.61 63.49
N ALA A 363 15.73 11.48 63.15
CA ALA A 363 14.51 11.79 63.91
C ALA A 363 13.57 12.57 62.95
N VAL A 364 12.27 12.28 62.71
CA VAL A 364 11.16 11.72 63.51
C VAL A 364 10.50 12.72 64.48
N LYS A 365 9.31 13.24 64.09
CA LYS A 365 8.11 13.32 64.95
C LYS A 365 6.80 13.66 64.20
N ARG A 366 5.69 13.39 64.88
CA ARG A 366 4.25 13.54 64.54
C ARG A 366 3.63 14.74 65.34
N PRO A 367 2.30 15.00 65.41
CA PRO A 367 1.23 15.08 64.38
C PRO A 367 0.28 16.33 64.54
N SER A 368 -0.70 16.46 63.63
CA SER A 368 -2.11 16.92 63.82
C SER A 368 -2.50 18.16 64.67
N SER A 369 -3.16 19.16 64.03
CA SER A 369 -4.32 19.95 64.52
C SER A 369 -4.63 21.15 63.59
N ASN A 370 -5.75 21.89 63.63
CA ASN A 370 -7.20 21.60 63.80
C ASN A 370 -7.99 22.92 63.62
N SER A 371 -9.17 22.90 62.98
CA SER A 371 -10.16 24.03 62.93
C SER A 371 -9.67 25.34 62.24
N GLN A 372 -10.47 26.39 61.96
CA GLN A 372 -11.91 26.64 62.16
C GLN A 372 -12.54 27.56 61.05
N GLU A 373 -13.86 27.77 61.10
CA GLU A 373 -14.75 28.48 60.16
C GLU A 373 -14.63 30.02 60.13
N VAL A 374 -15.16 30.65 59.06
CA VAL A 374 -15.89 31.94 59.09
C VAL A 374 -17.11 31.84 58.13
N ASN A 375 -18.21 32.54 58.42
CA ASN A 375 -19.56 32.34 57.83
C ASN A 375 -20.09 33.53 56.97
N GLY A 376 -21.13 33.26 56.15
CA GLY A 376 -22.03 34.23 55.49
C GLY A 376 -22.60 33.67 54.17
N SER A 377 -23.89 33.30 53.97
CA SER A 377 -25.22 33.91 54.24
C SER A 377 -25.58 35.10 53.32
N ALA A 378 -26.80 35.27 52.78
CA ALA A 378 -27.99 34.40 52.59
C ALA A 378 -29.03 35.11 51.66
N ASP A 379 -30.04 34.37 51.13
CA ASP A 379 -31.23 34.83 50.35
C ASP A 379 -30.98 35.64 49.05
N GLY A 380 -31.87 35.79 48.06
CA GLY A 380 -33.22 35.28 47.69
C GLY A 380 -33.59 35.94 46.34
N THR A 381 -34.40 35.44 45.38
CA THR A 381 -35.73 34.78 45.37
C THR A 381 -36.01 34.13 43.98
N GLY A 382 -37.24 33.63 43.70
CA GLY A 382 -37.62 32.92 42.44
C GLY A 382 -37.70 33.78 41.14
N THR A 383 -38.10 33.26 39.97
CA THR A 383 -39.04 32.13 39.72
C THR A 383 -38.81 31.31 38.42
N SER A 384 -39.04 30.00 38.51
CA SER A 384 -39.52 29.03 37.48
C SER A 384 -39.29 29.25 35.96
N GLY A 385 -38.55 28.32 35.33
CA GLY A 385 -38.56 28.05 33.87
C GLY A 385 -37.91 26.69 33.56
N ALA A 386 -38.57 25.80 32.83
CA ALA A 386 -38.22 24.37 32.78
C ALA A 386 -37.03 24.00 31.86
N GLY A 387 -36.18 23.07 32.29
CA GLY A 387 -35.13 22.45 31.47
C GLY A 387 -34.59 21.15 32.08
N ARG A 388 -34.55 20.05 31.33
CA ARG A 388 -34.14 18.71 31.82
C ARG A 388 -32.62 18.58 31.94
N ARG A 389 -32.12 18.25 33.14
CA ARG A 389 -30.81 17.57 33.31
C ARG A 389 -31.02 16.06 33.45
N LYS A 390 -30.44 15.26 32.56
CA LYS A 390 -30.20 13.82 32.77
C LYS A 390 -28.71 13.65 33.09
N GLY A 391 -28.38 13.33 34.34
CA GLY A 391 -27.04 12.81 34.67
C GLY A 391 -26.94 11.35 34.26
N SER A 392 -25.87 10.94 33.57
CA SER A 392 -25.63 9.53 33.26
C SER A 392 -25.04 8.81 34.47
N THR A 393 -25.79 7.89 35.05
CA THR A 393 -25.38 7.12 36.24
C THR A 393 -24.85 5.75 35.86
N ASN A 394 -23.52 5.58 35.79
CA ASN A 394 -22.87 4.26 35.78
C ASN A 394 -22.13 3.98 37.09
N LYS A 395 -22.88 4.03 38.20
CA LYS A 395 -22.42 3.63 39.52
C LYS A 395 -22.58 2.10 39.65
N ARG A 396 -21.58 1.32 39.20
CA ARG A 396 -21.55 -0.16 39.26
C ARG A 396 -22.01 -0.63 40.66
N MET A 397 -23.17 -1.29 40.73
CA MET A 397 -23.70 -1.75 42.02
C MET A 397 -22.79 -2.82 42.59
N ARG A 398 -22.33 -2.59 43.83
CA ARG A 398 -21.47 -3.52 44.56
C ARG A 398 -22.34 -4.28 45.56
N GLY A 399 -22.61 -5.55 45.29
CA GLY A 399 -23.39 -6.42 46.18
C GLY A 399 -24.73 -6.88 45.60
N SER A 400 -24.67 -7.83 44.67
CA SER A 400 -25.63 -8.94 44.60
C SER A 400 -24.80 -10.23 44.64
N GLU A 401 -25.33 -11.31 45.22
CA GLU A 401 -24.63 -12.59 45.25
C GLU A 401 -24.27 -13.03 43.82
N MET A 402 -23.07 -13.60 43.64
CA MET A 402 -22.66 -14.17 42.36
C MET A 402 -23.74 -15.16 41.93
N SER A 403 -24.36 -14.93 40.77
CA SER A 403 -25.20 -15.95 40.17
C SER A 403 -24.33 -17.19 39.99
N ASN A 404 -24.80 -18.32 40.53
CA ASN A 404 -24.23 -19.61 40.19
C ASN A 404 -24.61 -19.92 38.74
N ALA A 405 -23.91 -19.27 37.81
CA ALA A 405 -23.84 -19.63 36.41
C ALA A 405 -23.25 -21.04 36.35
N LYS A 406 -24.15 -22.02 36.39
CA LYS A 406 -23.90 -23.45 36.23
C LYS A 406 -23.70 -23.68 34.73
N PRO A 407 -22.47 -23.93 34.24
CA PRO A 407 -22.23 -23.95 32.80
C PRO A 407 -22.95 -25.12 32.12
N TRP A 408 -23.14 -26.22 32.86
CA TRP A 408 -23.95 -27.38 32.45
C TRP A 408 -25.46 -27.11 32.34
N GLU A 409 -25.95 -25.96 32.81
CA GLU A 409 -27.32 -25.49 32.56
C GLU A 409 -27.40 -24.55 31.36
N HIS A 410 -26.45 -23.62 31.18
CA HIS A 410 -26.44 -22.70 30.03
C HIS A 410 -25.06 -22.08 29.73
N ILE A 411 -24.77 -21.90 28.45
CA ILE A 411 -23.70 -21.06 27.87
C ILE A 411 -24.28 -20.39 26.61
N ASP A 412 -23.97 -19.12 26.38
CA ASP A 412 -24.39 -18.38 25.19
C ASP A 412 -23.39 -18.52 24.04
N HIS A 413 -22.08 -18.37 24.34
CA HIS A 413 -21.01 -18.36 23.36
C HIS A 413 -19.81 -19.21 23.81
N VAL A 414 -19.23 -19.98 22.87
CA VAL A 414 -17.94 -20.66 23.03
C VAL A 414 -16.98 -20.14 21.97
N ILE A 415 -15.76 -19.76 22.35
CA ILE A 415 -14.72 -19.20 21.47
C ILE A 415 -13.57 -20.19 21.36
N MET A 416 -13.15 -20.46 20.12
CA MET A 416 -11.97 -21.27 19.82
C MET A 416 -11.01 -20.51 18.90
N ASN A 417 -10.14 -19.68 19.49
CA ASN A 417 -9.13 -18.90 18.77
C ASN A 417 -7.92 -19.76 18.32
N LEU A 418 -8.16 -20.78 17.48
CA LEU A 418 -7.13 -21.74 17.07
C LEU A 418 -7.01 -21.86 15.54
N PRO A 419 -6.39 -20.87 14.86
CA PRO A 419 -6.43 -20.75 13.41
C PRO A 419 -6.08 -22.03 12.61
N ALA A 420 -5.14 -22.84 13.11
CA ALA A 420 -4.68 -24.05 12.43
C ALA A 420 -5.39 -25.37 12.83
N SER A 421 -6.31 -25.36 13.81
CA SER A 421 -6.87 -26.60 14.39
C SER A 421 -8.20 -26.47 15.16
N ALA A 422 -8.87 -25.30 15.20
CA ALA A 422 -10.09 -25.11 15.99
C ALA A 422 -11.20 -26.13 15.68
N LEU A 423 -11.36 -26.52 14.40
CA LEU A 423 -12.35 -27.52 13.97
C LEU A 423 -12.13 -28.90 14.61
N GLN A 424 -10.87 -29.26 14.88
CA GLN A 424 -10.52 -30.56 15.46
C GLN A 424 -11.01 -30.71 16.91
N PHE A 425 -11.27 -29.59 17.61
CA PHE A 425 -11.82 -29.56 18.96
C PHE A 425 -13.36 -29.52 18.99
N LEU A 426 -14.04 -29.61 17.84
CA LEU A 426 -15.51 -29.74 17.81
C LEU A 426 -15.99 -31.11 18.32
N ASP A 427 -15.11 -32.12 18.32
CA ASP A 427 -15.36 -33.47 18.80
C ASP A 427 -15.90 -33.52 20.23
N VAL A 428 -15.38 -32.67 21.12
CA VAL A 428 -15.75 -32.65 22.55
C VAL A 428 -17.22 -32.26 22.79
N PHE A 429 -17.88 -31.58 21.84
CA PHE A 429 -19.28 -31.17 21.99
C PHE A 429 -20.27 -32.28 21.66
N SER A 430 -19.84 -33.37 21.01
CA SER A 430 -20.73 -34.44 20.57
C SER A 430 -21.32 -35.19 21.78
N GLY A 431 -22.61 -34.98 22.03
CA GLY A 431 -23.35 -35.61 23.13
C GLY A 431 -23.17 -34.98 24.53
N ILE A 432 -22.38 -33.91 24.67
CA ILE A 432 -22.01 -33.37 26.00
C ILE A 432 -23.18 -32.71 26.76
N ILE A 433 -24.13 -32.08 26.05
CA ILE A 433 -25.25 -31.34 26.65
C ILE A 433 -26.34 -32.31 27.14
N LYS A 434 -26.36 -32.55 28.46
CA LYS A 434 -27.39 -33.34 29.15
C LYS A 434 -28.73 -32.59 29.20
N ARG A 435 -29.56 -32.72 28.15
CA ARG A 435 -30.88 -32.06 27.96
C ARG A 435 -31.85 -32.05 29.17
N LYS A 436 -31.70 -32.92 30.17
CA LYS A 436 -32.44 -32.88 31.45
C LYS A 436 -32.16 -31.62 32.29
N PHE A 437 -31.00 -31.00 32.10
CA PHE A 437 -30.50 -29.88 32.90
C PHE A 437 -30.27 -28.59 32.08
N TRP A 438 -30.28 -28.68 30.74
CA TRP A 438 -29.99 -27.55 29.86
C TRP A 438 -31.19 -26.60 29.71
N ASN A 439 -30.98 -25.32 30.02
CA ASN A 439 -31.98 -24.27 30.16
C ASN A 439 -31.89 -23.25 29.01
N GLY A 440 -32.34 -23.61 27.81
CA GLY A 440 -32.49 -22.65 26.70
C GLY A 440 -31.98 -23.13 25.33
N PRO A 441 -31.54 -22.21 24.45
CA PRO A 441 -30.98 -22.53 23.14
C PRO A 441 -29.63 -23.25 23.26
N LEU A 442 -29.12 -23.82 22.17
CA LEU A 442 -27.74 -24.33 22.13
C LEU A 442 -26.75 -23.15 22.03
N PRO A 443 -25.51 -23.30 22.54
CA PRO A 443 -24.49 -22.25 22.49
C PRO A 443 -24.04 -21.99 21.05
N TRP A 444 -23.61 -20.76 20.77
CA TRP A 444 -22.89 -20.41 19.55
C TRP A 444 -21.41 -20.77 19.68
N ILE A 445 -20.91 -21.66 18.82
CA ILE A 445 -19.48 -22.03 18.78
C ILE A 445 -18.80 -21.20 17.69
N HIS A 446 -17.78 -20.44 18.08
CA HIS A 446 -17.00 -19.54 17.23
C HIS A 446 -15.62 -20.13 16.98
N CYS A 447 -15.49 -20.89 15.90
CA CYS A 447 -14.21 -21.37 15.41
C CYS A 447 -13.49 -20.26 14.65
N TYR A 448 -12.31 -19.83 15.12
CA TYR A 448 -11.39 -19.08 14.28
C TYR A 448 -10.46 -20.08 13.59
N CYS A 449 -10.58 -20.19 12.27
CA CYS A 449 -9.78 -21.08 11.43
C CYS A 449 -9.28 -20.36 10.18
N PHE A 450 -8.03 -20.60 9.79
CA PHE A 450 -7.54 -20.25 8.47
C PHE A 450 -8.03 -21.33 7.48
N MET A 451 -8.90 -20.93 6.57
CA MET A 451 -9.16 -21.70 5.35
C MET A 451 -7.92 -21.59 4.46
N ARG A 452 -7.34 -22.71 4.03
CA ARG A 452 -6.20 -22.68 3.09
C ARG A 452 -6.71 -22.42 1.67
N ALA A 453 -5.80 -21.93 0.83
CA ALA A 453 -5.98 -21.68 -0.61
C ALA A 453 -6.72 -22.77 -1.42
N ASN A 454 -6.69 -24.03 -0.96
CA ASN A 454 -7.26 -25.21 -1.60
C ASN A 454 -8.45 -25.83 -0.84
N GLU A 455 -8.93 -25.20 0.23
CA GLU A 455 -10.04 -25.66 1.08
C GLU A 455 -11.27 -24.77 0.79
N SER A 456 -12.45 -25.36 0.61
CA SER A 456 -13.70 -24.61 0.33
C SER A 456 -14.57 -24.43 1.58
N GLU A 457 -15.61 -23.60 1.50
CA GLU A 457 -16.63 -23.50 2.57
C GLU A 457 -17.28 -24.87 2.84
N GLU A 458 -17.59 -25.64 1.80
CA GLU A 458 -18.13 -26.99 1.95
C GLU A 458 -17.11 -27.96 2.56
N PHE A 459 -15.81 -27.80 2.29
CA PHE A 459 -14.77 -28.59 2.95
C PHE A 459 -14.72 -28.28 4.45
N ILE A 460 -14.63 -27.01 4.83
CA ILE A 460 -14.60 -26.55 6.24
C ILE A 460 -15.88 -26.96 6.97
N VAL A 461 -17.05 -26.85 6.32
CA VAL A 461 -18.32 -27.36 6.86
C VAL A 461 -18.29 -28.88 6.99
N SER A 462 -17.73 -29.62 6.03
CA SER A 462 -17.63 -31.09 6.11
C SER A 462 -16.66 -31.57 7.20
N GLU A 463 -15.56 -30.85 7.46
CA GLU A 463 -14.65 -31.14 8.58
C GLU A 463 -15.36 -30.87 9.92
N ALA A 464 -16.13 -29.79 10.02
CA ALA A 464 -16.96 -29.49 11.20
C ALA A 464 -18.09 -30.51 11.41
N GLU A 465 -18.82 -30.90 10.36
CA GLU A 465 -19.88 -31.93 10.41
C GLU A 465 -19.30 -33.30 10.79
N SER A 466 -18.11 -33.63 10.27
CA SER A 466 -17.36 -34.85 10.60
C SER A 466 -16.92 -34.88 12.05
N ALA A 467 -16.32 -33.79 12.56
CA ALA A 467 -15.88 -33.68 13.95
C ALA A 467 -17.06 -33.70 14.94
N LEU A 468 -18.18 -33.04 14.62
CA LEU A 468 -19.41 -33.09 15.43
C LEU A 468 -20.14 -34.44 15.33
N ASN A 469 -19.88 -35.22 14.27
CA ASN A 469 -20.65 -36.40 13.85
C ASN A 469 -22.15 -36.08 13.63
N ALA A 470 -22.44 -34.91 13.05
CA ALA A 470 -23.79 -34.40 12.82
C ALA A 470 -23.82 -33.35 11.69
N SER A 471 -24.90 -33.29 10.92
CA SER A 471 -25.04 -32.29 9.85
C SER A 471 -25.55 -30.93 10.34
N CYS A 472 -24.96 -29.86 9.82
CA CYS A 472 -25.19 -28.46 10.14
C CYS A 472 -26.36 -27.82 9.36
N GLN A 473 -27.06 -28.58 8.51
CA GLN A 473 -28.06 -28.07 7.56
C GLN A 473 -29.11 -27.13 8.21
N LYS A 474 -29.17 -25.90 7.67
CA LYS A 474 -30.17 -24.85 7.96
C LYS A 474 -30.25 -24.35 9.41
N ARG A 475 -29.27 -24.64 10.28
CA ARG A 475 -29.20 -24.03 11.63
C ARG A 475 -27.83 -23.50 12.08
N ALA A 476 -26.74 -23.78 11.37
CA ALA A 476 -25.53 -22.99 11.50
C ALA A 476 -25.72 -21.62 10.81
N SER A 477 -25.38 -20.52 11.50
CA SER A 477 -25.27 -19.19 10.88
C SER A 477 -23.79 -18.81 10.80
N MET A 478 -23.12 -19.24 9.73
CA MET A 478 -21.80 -18.72 9.41
C MET A 478 -21.95 -17.26 8.97
N LYS A 479 -21.50 -16.32 9.81
CA LYS A 479 -21.58 -14.87 9.52
C LYS A 479 -20.31 -14.38 8.80
N MET A 480 -20.27 -14.61 7.49
CA MET A 480 -19.58 -13.70 6.58
C MET A 480 -20.48 -12.48 6.39
N THR A 481 -20.00 -11.27 6.72
CA THR A 481 -20.81 -10.05 6.72
C THR A 481 -20.63 -9.21 5.46
N TRP A 482 -21.35 -9.59 4.40
CA TRP A 482 -21.84 -8.65 3.38
C TRP A 482 -23.31 -8.96 3.05
N ARG A 483 -24.06 -7.96 2.58
CA ARG A 483 -25.52 -8.05 2.38
C ARG A 483 -25.88 -8.24 0.91
N LEU A 484 -26.81 -9.16 0.62
CA LEU A 484 -27.97 -8.91 -0.25
C LEU A 484 -29.05 -10.00 -0.15
N LEU A 485 -30.18 -9.80 -0.84
CA LEU A 485 -31.46 -10.55 -0.77
C LEU A 485 -31.72 -11.27 -2.11
N ALA A 486 -32.49 -12.35 -2.25
CA ALA A 486 -33.21 -13.23 -1.31
C ALA A 486 -33.46 -14.64 -1.96
N SER A 487 -34.05 -15.58 -1.22
CA SER A 487 -34.23 -16.99 -1.63
C SER A 487 -35.35 -17.27 -2.65
N SER A 488 -35.19 -18.32 -3.45
CA SER A 488 -36.06 -18.72 -4.56
C SER A 488 -37.13 -19.78 -4.22
N SER A 489 -38.14 -19.89 -5.10
CA SER A 489 -39.07 -21.03 -5.17
C SER A 489 -38.87 -21.76 -6.51
N TYR A 490 -38.60 -23.06 -6.47
CA TYR A 490 -37.90 -23.77 -7.54
C TYR A 490 -38.81 -24.49 -8.58
N ARG A 491 -38.16 -25.01 -9.63
CA ARG A 491 -38.54 -26.13 -10.53
C ARG A 491 -39.40 -25.89 -11.77
N SER A 492 -40.32 -24.92 -11.84
CA SER A 492 -41.12 -24.75 -13.07
C SER A 492 -40.43 -23.95 -14.19
N MET A 493 -39.58 -22.98 -13.86
CA MET A 493 -38.92 -22.10 -14.87
C MET A 493 -37.73 -22.77 -15.58
N LEU A 494 -37.23 -23.89 -15.03
CA LEU A 494 -36.05 -24.62 -15.54
C LEU A 494 -36.25 -25.13 -16.98
N LEU A 495 -37.50 -25.43 -17.36
CA LEU A 495 -37.84 -25.89 -18.71
C LEU A 495 -37.84 -24.75 -19.74
N PHE A 496 -38.06 -23.50 -19.32
CA PHE A 496 -38.06 -22.33 -20.20
C PHE A 496 -36.65 -21.79 -20.42
N PHE A 497 -35.80 -21.82 -19.39
CA PHE A 497 -34.42 -21.33 -19.50
C PHE A 497 -33.58 -22.22 -20.44
N LEU A 498 -33.83 -23.53 -20.49
CA LEU A 498 -33.18 -24.43 -21.45
C LEU A 498 -33.52 -24.12 -22.92
N VAL A 499 -34.68 -23.49 -23.19
CA VAL A 499 -35.04 -23.00 -24.53
C VAL A 499 -34.36 -21.65 -24.81
N PHE A 500 -34.17 -20.82 -23.79
CA PHE A 500 -33.45 -19.54 -23.90
C PHE A 500 -31.93 -19.74 -24.14
N MET A 501 -31.34 -20.75 -23.50
CA MET A 501 -29.95 -21.20 -23.70
C MET A 501 -29.63 -21.70 -25.14
N ALA A 502 -30.65 -21.83 -26.00
CA ALA A 502 -30.49 -22.15 -27.42
C ALA A 502 -30.75 -20.95 -28.36
N MET A 503 -31.05 -19.76 -27.82
CA MET A 503 -31.62 -18.64 -28.58
C MET A 503 -30.84 -17.32 -28.56
N LEU A 504 -29.91 -17.11 -27.63
CA LEU A 504 -29.01 -15.95 -27.65
C LEU A 504 -27.55 -16.36 -27.64
N HIS A 505 -26.80 -15.76 -28.58
CA HIS A 505 -25.43 -16.12 -28.90
C HIS A 505 -24.50 -15.98 -27.70
N SER A 506 -23.60 -16.96 -27.53
CA SER A 506 -22.26 -16.67 -27.00
C SER A 506 -21.57 -15.75 -28.02
N GLY A 507 -21.72 -14.44 -27.85
CA GLY A 507 -21.10 -13.42 -28.70
C GLY A 507 -19.58 -13.53 -28.70
N LEU A 508 -18.91 -12.80 -29.59
CA LEU A 508 -17.53 -12.44 -29.33
C LEU A 508 -17.58 -11.21 -28.41
N SER A 509 -16.98 -11.28 -27.23
CA SER A 509 -16.83 -10.10 -26.37
C SER A 509 -15.41 -9.59 -26.47
N VAL A 510 -15.31 -8.30 -26.78
CA VAL A 510 -14.04 -7.58 -26.88
C VAL A 510 -13.57 -7.23 -25.48
N GLY A 511 -12.27 -7.41 -25.23
CA GLY A 511 -11.61 -6.96 -24.01
C GLY A 511 -11.02 -5.57 -24.14
N VAL A 512 -10.52 -5.05 -23.02
CA VAL A 512 -9.76 -3.79 -22.99
C VAL A 512 -8.61 -3.88 -21.99
N ASN A 513 -7.54 -3.16 -22.27
CA ASN A 513 -6.40 -2.96 -21.37
C ASN A 513 -6.64 -1.74 -20.49
N TRP A 514 -6.56 -1.90 -19.17
CA TRP A 514 -6.56 -0.78 -18.22
C TRP A 514 -5.13 -0.61 -17.68
N GLY A 515 -4.47 0.45 -18.15
CA GLY A 515 -3.18 0.91 -17.65
C GLY A 515 -3.33 1.91 -16.51
N THR A 516 -2.34 1.98 -15.64
CA THR A 516 -2.34 2.72 -14.37
C THR A 516 -1.38 3.92 -14.37
N GLN A 517 -0.61 4.15 -15.44
CA GLN A 517 0.45 5.17 -15.49
C GLN A 517 -0.11 6.58 -15.77
N ALA A 518 -0.92 7.10 -14.86
CA ALA A 518 -1.44 8.46 -14.86
C ALA A 518 -1.09 9.19 -13.55
N THR A 519 -0.84 10.50 -13.65
CA THR A 519 -0.50 11.40 -12.53
C THR A 519 -1.67 11.64 -11.58
N GLN A 520 -2.90 11.67 -12.12
CA GLN A 520 -4.15 11.59 -11.39
C GLN A 520 -4.98 10.42 -11.95
N GLN A 521 -5.50 9.54 -11.08
CA GLN A 521 -6.27 8.35 -11.46
C GLN A 521 -7.75 8.53 -11.12
N LEU A 522 -8.66 8.03 -11.97
CA LEU A 522 -10.07 7.84 -11.60
C LEU A 522 -10.20 6.78 -10.49
N PRO A 523 -11.20 6.90 -9.59
CA PRO A 523 -11.49 5.86 -8.59
C PRO A 523 -11.77 4.50 -9.27
N PRO A 524 -11.22 3.38 -8.76
CA PRO A 524 -11.42 2.06 -9.36
C PRO A 524 -12.89 1.68 -9.55
N ASP A 525 -13.78 1.99 -8.59
CA ASP A 525 -15.22 1.75 -8.71
C ASP A 525 -15.87 2.50 -9.88
N THR A 526 -15.41 3.72 -10.17
CA THR A 526 -15.87 4.52 -11.32
C THR A 526 -15.46 3.86 -12.62
N VAL A 527 -14.21 3.37 -12.73
CA VAL A 527 -13.73 2.68 -13.93
C VAL A 527 -14.41 1.31 -14.10
N VAL A 528 -14.64 0.56 -13.02
CA VAL A 528 -15.40 -0.70 -13.05
C VAL A 528 -16.89 -0.47 -13.36
N LYS A 529 -17.46 0.70 -13.02
CA LYS A 529 -18.77 1.13 -13.53
C LYS A 529 -18.71 1.40 -15.04
N MET A 530 -17.76 2.22 -15.52
CA MET A 530 -17.58 2.47 -16.97
C MET A 530 -17.44 1.18 -17.78
N LEU A 531 -16.64 0.21 -17.31
CA LEU A 531 -16.46 -1.09 -17.95
C LEU A 531 -17.79 -1.84 -18.12
N ARG A 532 -18.63 -1.85 -17.09
CA ARG A 532 -19.94 -2.51 -17.10
C ARG A 532 -20.97 -1.78 -17.98
N ASP A 533 -21.01 -0.45 -17.90
CA ASP A 533 -21.98 0.37 -18.64
C ASP A 533 -21.71 0.39 -20.16
N ASN A 534 -20.43 0.30 -20.54
CA ASN A 534 -19.98 0.08 -21.92
C ASN A 534 -20.03 -1.39 -22.35
N GLY A 535 -20.35 -2.32 -21.45
CA GLY A 535 -20.57 -3.73 -21.77
C GLY A 535 -19.31 -4.60 -21.92
N PHE A 536 -18.13 -4.12 -21.51
CA PHE A 536 -16.90 -4.91 -21.52
C PHE A 536 -17.05 -6.13 -20.59
N LYS A 537 -16.70 -7.32 -21.10
CA LYS A 537 -16.65 -8.56 -20.30
C LYS A 537 -15.25 -9.13 -20.12
N LYS A 538 -14.21 -8.52 -20.72
CA LYS A 538 -12.81 -8.93 -20.54
C LYS A 538 -11.92 -7.73 -20.25
N LEU A 539 -10.97 -7.90 -19.35
CA LEU A 539 -10.07 -6.85 -18.86
C LEU A 539 -8.64 -7.39 -18.77
N LYS A 540 -7.66 -6.69 -19.34
CA LYS A 540 -6.24 -6.95 -19.08
C LYS A 540 -5.71 -5.86 -18.16
N LEU A 541 -5.05 -6.28 -17.08
CA LEU A 541 -4.31 -5.45 -16.14
C LEU A 541 -2.81 -5.77 -16.27
N PHE A 542 -1.95 -4.75 -16.14
CA PHE A 542 -0.49 -4.94 -16.22
C PHE A 542 0.14 -5.34 -14.88
N GLU A 543 -0.58 -5.14 -13.78
CA GLU A 543 -0.18 -5.42 -12.40
C GLU A 543 -1.40 -5.82 -11.55
N ALA A 544 -1.16 -6.24 -10.31
CA ALA A 544 -2.19 -6.66 -9.36
C ALA A 544 -2.43 -5.61 -8.26
N ASP A 545 -2.95 -4.43 -8.63
CA ASP A 545 -3.36 -3.41 -7.66
C ASP A 545 -4.57 -3.88 -6.83
N GLU A 546 -4.41 -3.90 -5.50
CA GLU A 546 -5.43 -4.39 -4.55
C GLU A 546 -6.74 -3.58 -4.59
N ARG A 547 -6.68 -2.28 -4.92
CA ARG A 547 -7.84 -1.39 -5.01
C ARG A 547 -8.65 -1.70 -6.28
N ILE A 548 -7.95 -1.96 -7.39
CA ILE A 548 -8.56 -2.39 -8.66
C ILE A 548 -9.17 -3.79 -8.51
N MET A 549 -8.43 -4.73 -7.94
CA MET A 549 -8.91 -6.08 -7.68
C MET A 549 -10.10 -6.08 -6.70
N GLY A 550 -10.09 -5.20 -5.70
CA GLY A 550 -11.21 -4.95 -4.79
C GLY A 550 -12.47 -4.46 -5.49
N ALA A 551 -12.37 -3.45 -6.36
CA ALA A 551 -13.51 -2.93 -7.13
C ALA A 551 -14.09 -3.95 -8.13
N LEU A 552 -13.28 -4.93 -8.58
CA LEU A 552 -13.70 -6.01 -9.49
C LEU A 552 -14.45 -7.16 -8.79
N ILE A 553 -14.49 -7.21 -7.45
CA ILE A 553 -15.19 -8.24 -6.67
C ILE A 553 -16.69 -8.25 -7.04
N GLY A 554 -17.24 -9.44 -7.30
CA GLY A 554 -18.65 -9.63 -7.63
C GLY A 554 -19.02 -9.22 -9.06
N THR A 555 -18.06 -8.86 -9.91
CA THR A 555 -18.29 -8.59 -11.34
C THR A 555 -18.17 -9.86 -12.19
N GLU A 556 -18.78 -9.85 -13.37
CA GLU A 556 -18.66 -10.91 -14.38
C GLU A 556 -17.50 -10.67 -15.38
N ILE A 557 -16.52 -9.83 -15.03
CA ILE A 557 -15.46 -9.42 -15.96
C ILE A 557 -14.32 -10.46 -15.90
N GLU A 558 -14.01 -11.11 -17.03
CA GLU A 558 -12.85 -11.99 -17.19
C GLU A 558 -11.56 -11.17 -17.08
N VAL A 559 -10.67 -11.50 -16.13
CA VAL A 559 -9.41 -10.77 -15.91
C VAL A 559 -8.21 -11.55 -16.42
N MET A 560 -7.38 -10.89 -17.24
CA MET A 560 -5.99 -11.27 -17.51
C MET A 560 -5.08 -10.41 -16.63
N LEU A 561 -4.42 -11.03 -15.65
CA LEU A 561 -3.65 -10.35 -14.62
C LEU A 561 -2.15 -10.38 -14.92
N GLY A 562 -1.52 -9.21 -15.02
CA GLY A 562 -0.11 -9.06 -15.39
C GLY A 562 0.89 -9.28 -14.24
N ILE A 563 2.03 -9.86 -14.59
CA ILE A 563 3.26 -9.88 -13.80
C ILE A 563 4.26 -8.94 -14.51
N PRO A 564 4.63 -7.79 -13.92
CA PRO A 564 5.62 -6.88 -14.47
C PRO A 564 6.99 -7.52 -14.77
N ASN A 565 7.67 -7.06 -15.83
CA ASN A 565 8.92 -7.67 -16.32
C ASN A 565 10.05 -7.71 -15.28
N ASN A 566 10.14 -6.72 -14.38
CA ASN A 566 11.12 -6.69 -13.30
C ASN A 566 10.93 -7.81 -12.27
N MET A 567 9.75 -8.43 -12.19
CA MET A 567 9.48 -9.58 -11.31
C MET A 567 9.90 -10.92 -11.94
N LEU A 568 10.18 -10.98 -13.25
CA LEU A 568 10.47 -12.24 -13.95
C LEU A 568 11.72 -12.96 -13.43
N GLN A 569 12.72 -12.25 -12.91
CA GLN A 569 13.90 -12.87 -12.29
C GLN A 569 13.50 -13.65 -11.03
N MET A 570 12.79 -13.00 -10.11
CA MET A 570 12.28 -13.60 -8.87
C MET A 570 11.36 -14.80 -9.15
N MET A 571 10.43 -14.65 -10.10
CA MET A 571 9.50 -15.73 -10.45
C MET A 571 10.17 -16.90 -11.18
N CYS A 572 11.33 -16.68 -11.81
CA CYS A 572 12.17 -17.71 -12.41
C CYS A 572 12.96 -18.48 -11.35
N GLU A 573 13.63 -17.76 -10.45
CA GLU A 573 14.60 -18.33 -9.51
C GLU A 573 13.94 -18.98 -8.29
N ASP A 574 12.85 -18.41 -7.77
CA ASP A 574 12.12 -18.97 -6.62
C ASP A 574 10.67 -19.38 -6.95
N PRO A 575 10.39 -20.70 -7.02
CA PRO A 575 9.03 -21.23 -7.07
C PRO A 575 8.17 -20.89 -5.83
N GLY A 576 8.79 -20.50 -4.70
CA GLY A 576 8.13 -20.00 -3.49
C GLY A 576 7.53 -18.60 -3.68
N ALA A 577 8.29 -17.67 -4.25
CA ALA A 577 7.81 -16.35 -4.67
C ALA A 577 6.70 -16.46 -5.71
N ALA A 578 6.84 -17.35 -6.70
CA ALA A 578 5.79 -17.64 -7.69
C ALA A 578 4.51 -18.19 -7.04
N ALA A 579 4.64 -19.09 -6.05
CA ALA A 579 3.49 -19.58 -5.27
C ALA A 579 2.85 -18.47 -4.43
N SER A 580 3.65 -17.62 -3.79
CA SER A 580 3.19 -16.51 -2.95
C SER A 580 2.47 -15.43 -3.76
N TRP A 581 2.95 -15.12 -4.96
CA TRP A 581 2.28 -14.21 -5.89
C TRP A 581 0.94 -14.76 -6.35
N VAL A 582 0.86 -16.05 -6.70
CA VAL A 582 -0.40 -16.70 -7.08
C VAL A 582 -1.38 -16.75 -5.90
N ASP A 583 -0.90 -16.99 -4.68
CA ASP A 583 -1.73 -16.99 -3.47
C ASP A 583 -2.36 -15.60 -3.20
N ALA A 584 -1.55 -14.55 -3.17
CA ALA A 584 -1.99 -13.18 -2.92
C ALA A 584 -2.86 -12.61 -4.04
N ASN A 585 -2.46 -12.78 -5.31
CA ASN A 585 -3.03 -12.02 -6.43
C ASN A 585 -4.06 -12.79 -7.26
N VAL A 586 -4.12 -14.12 -7.13
CA VAL A 586 -5.11 -14.94 -7.85
C VAL A 586 -6.00 -15.72 -6.87
N THR A 587 -5.41 -16.48 -5.95
CA THR A 587 -6.17 -17.41 -5.10
C THR A 587 -7.01 -16.69 -4.05
N SER A 588 -6.47 -15.63 -3.44
CA SER A 588 -7.20 -14.77 -2.49
C SER A 588 -8.48 -14.13 -3.08
N TYR A 589 -8.58 -14.05 -4.41
CA TYR A 589 -9.76 -13.55 -5.13
C TYR A 589 -10.62 -14.65 -5.77
N SER A 590 -10.23 -15.93 -5.68
CA SER A 590 -10.85 -17.05 -6.43
C SER A 590 -12.03 -17.74 -5.69
N TYR A 591 -12.77 -16.97 -4.89
CA TYR A 591 -13.97 -17.43 -4.17
C TYR A 591 -15.26 -17.12 -4.94
N THR A 592 -16.40 -17.69 -4.50
CA THR A 592 -17.71 -17.42 -5.12
C THR A 592 -18.11 -15.96 -4.92
N GLY A 593 -18.18 -15.20 -6.01
CA GLY A 593 -18.39 -13.75 -5.97
C GLY A 593 -17.12 -12.93 -5.78
N GLY A 594 -15.93 -13.53 -5.92
CA GLY A 594 -14.65 -12.83 -6.02
C GLY A 594 -14.40 -12.26 -7.42
N VAL A 595 -13.14 -12.26 -7.88
CA VAL A 595 -12.73 -11.75 -9.20
C VAL A 595 -12.57 -12.91 -10.19
N HIS A 596 -13.10 -12.78 -11.40
CA HIS A 596 -13.02 -13.83 -12.43
C HIS A 596 -11.68 -13.81 -13.19
N VAL A 597 -10.58 -14.07 -12.48
CA VAL A 597 -9.25 -14.22 -13.11
C VAL A 597 -9.25 -15.46 -14.00
N GLN A 598 -9.03 -15.25 -15.30
CA GLN A 598 -9.04 -16.28 -16.34
C GLN A 598 -7.62 -16.54 -16.90
N TYR A 599 -6.75 -15.52 -16.89
CA TYR A 599 -5.37 -15.63 -17.36
C TYR A 599 -4.38 -14.93 -16.43
N VAL A 600 -3.14 -15.41 -16.38
CA VAL A 600 -2.00 -14.70 -15.81
C VAL A 600 -1.00 -14.42 -16.92
N ALA A 601 -0.70 -13.14 -17.19
CA ALA A 601 0.27 -12.70 -18.18
C ALA A 601 1.65 -12.58 -17.52
N VAL A 602 2.53 -13.54 -17.80
CA VAL A 602 3.86 -13.64 -17.19
C VAL A 602 4.84 -12.78 -17.98
N GLY A 603 5.02 -11.52 -17.55
CA GLY A 603 5.72 -10.49 -18.30
C GLY A 603 4.79 -9.76 -19.29
N ASN A 604 5.33 -8.71 -19.92
CA ASN A 604 4.75 -8.07 -21.10
C ASN A 604 5.87 -7.80 -22.12
N GLU A 605 5.79 -8.45 -23.27
CA GLU A 605 6.79 -8.37 -24.34
C GLU A 605 8.25 -8.68 -23.93
N PRO A 606 8.54 -9.70 -23.10
CA PRO A 606 9.87 -9.93 -22.55
C PRO A 606 10.96 -10.24 -23.60
N PHE A 607 10.58 -10.51 -24.85
CA PHE A 607 11.46 -10.85 -25.98
C PHE A 607 11.67 -9.68 -26.97
N LEU A 608 11.11 -8.50 -26.68
CA LEU A 608 11.23 -7.27 -27.46
C LEU A 608 12.71 -6.86 -27.65
N GLU A 609 13.11 -6.45 -28.85
CA GLU A 609 14.53 -6.20 -29.18
C GLU A 609 15.20 -5.10 -28.32
N SER A 610 14.45 -4.11 -27.85
CA SER A 610 14.95 -3.04 -26.99
C SER A 610 15.44 -3.54 -25.62
N TYR A 611 14.97 -4.70 -25.13
CA TYR A 611 15.49 -5.33 -23.92
C TYR A 611 16.82 -6.07 -24.14
N ASN A 612 17.37 -6.12 -25.36
CA ASN A 612 18.66 -6.74 -25.67
C ASN A 612 18.85 -8.16 -25.07
N GLY A 613 17.76 -8.92 -25.00
CA GLY A 613 17.74 -10.29 -24.48
C GLY A 613 17.65 -10.46 -22.95
N THR A 614 17.49 -9.39 -22.15
CA THR A 614 17.52 -9.45 -20.67
C THR A 614 16.65 -10.55 -20.05
N TYR A 615 15.44 -10.79 -20.56
CA TYR A 615 14.49 -11.74 -19.95
C TYR A 615 14.45 -13.14 -20.61
N LEU A 616 15.31 -13.41 -21.62
CA LEU A 616 15.20 -14.61 -22.46
C LEU A 616 15.37 -15.94 -21.71
N GLU A 617 16.26 -15.99 -20.72
CA GLU A 617 16.49 -17.19 -19.90
C GLU A 617 15.36 -17.38 -18.86
N CYS A 618 14.87 -16.29 -18.26
CA CYS A 618 14.00 -16.32 -17.09
C CYS A 618 12.50 -16.47 -17.44
N THR A 619 12.09 -16.06 -18.63
CA THR A 619 10.68 -16.06 -19.05
C THR A 619 10.02 -17.44 -18.97
N LEU A 620 10.69 -18.50 -19.47
CA LEU A 620 10.14 -19.86 -19.50
C LEU A 620 10.12 -20.54 -18.12
N PRO A 621 11.15 -20.46 -17.27
CA PRO A 621 11.07 -20.86 -15.87
C PRO A 621 9.98 -20.11 -15.08
N ALA A 622 9.85 -18.78 -15.25
CA ALA A 622 8.79 -18.01 -14.60
C ALA A 622 7.39 -18.49 -15.02
N LEU A 623 7.16 -18.72 -16.32
CA LEU A 623 5.92 -19.30 -16.83
C LEU A 623 5.62 -20.67 -16.21
N ARG A 624 6.64 -21.53 -16.09
CA ARG A 624 6.52 -22.86 -15.47
C ARG A 624 6.17 -22.75 -13.98
N ASN A 625 6.88 -21.92 -13.23
CA ASN A 625 6.68 -21.75 -11.79
C ASN A 625 5.28 -21.18 -11.47
N ILE A 626 4.80 -20.20 -12.24
CA ILE A 626 3.46 -19.62 -12.09
C ILE A 626 2.36 -20.62 -12.48
N GLN A 627 2.50 -21.34 -13.60
CA GLN A 627 1.52 -22.35 -13.99
C GLN A 627 1.49 -23.54 -13.00
N ASP A 628 2.65 -23.94 -12.47
CA ASP A 628 2.73 -24.99 -11.45
C ASP A 628 2.21 -24.51 -10.08
N ALA A 629 2.32 -23.22 -9.74
CA ALA A 629 1.65 -22.63 -8.59
C ALA A 629 0.11 -22.65 -8.76
N LEU A 630 -0.40 -22.23 -9.92
CA LEU A 630 -1.84 -22.34 -10.25
C LEU A 630 -2.32 -23.80 -10.21
N ASN A 631 -1.50 -24.75 -10.66
CA ASN A 631 -1.78 -26.19 -10.58
C ASN A 631 -1.84 -26.67 -9.11
N LYS A 632 -0.90 -26.26 -8.25
CA LYS A 632 -0.86 -26.61 -6.82
C LYS A 632 -2.03 -26.01 -6.03
N ALA A 633 -2.48 -24.80 -6.40
CA ALA A 633 -3.68 -24.16 -5.85
C ALA A 633 -5.00 -24.78 -6.36
N GLY A 634 -4.96 -25.78 -7.26
CA GLY A 634 -6.15 -26.37 -7.90
C GLY A 634 -6.79 -25.49 -8.99
N LEU A 635 -6.32 -24.26 -9.15
CA LEU A 635 -6.84 -23.27 -10.10
C LEU A 635 -6.44 -23.52 -11.55
N GLY A 636 -5.35 -24.26 -11.81
CA GLY A 636 -4.78 -24.49 -13.15
C GLY A 636 -5.69 -25.22 -14.16
N SER A 637 -6.85 -25.69 -13.72
CA SER A 637 -7.94 -26.16 -14.60
C SER A 637 -8.78 -25.01 -15.21
N LYS A 638 -8.91 -23.90 -14.48
CA LYS A 638 -9.65 -22.68 -14.85
C LYS A 638 -8.71 -21.61 -15.39
N VAL A 639 -7.68 -21.27 -14.61
CA VAL A 639 -6.74 -20.16 -14.86
C VAL A 639 -5.51 -20.67 -15.62
N LYS A 640 -5.08 -19.94 -16.66
CA LYS A 640 -3.92 -20.31 -17.48
C LYS A 640 -2.86 -19.22 -17.45
N ALA A 641 -1.60 -19.62 -17.24
CA ALA A 641 -0.47 -18.73 -17.44
C ALA A 641 -0.15 -18.63 -18.95
N THR A 642 0.11 -17.41 -19.42
CA THR A 642 0.51 -17.10 -20.80
C THR A 642 1.58 -16.00 -20.81
N ILE A 643 2.15 -15.70 -21.97
CA ILE A 643 3.08 -14.58 -22.16
C ILE A 643 2.54 -13.73 -23.32
N PRO A 644 2.25 -12.43 -23.11
CA PRO A 644 2.07 -11.48 -24.19
C PRO A 644 3.41 -11.21 -24.86
N PHE A 645 3.55 -11.61 -26.13
CA PHE A 645 4.71 -11.28 -26.96
C PHE A 645 4.41 -10.10 -27.87
N ASN A 646 5.39 -9.23 -28.12
CA ASN A 646 5.29 -8.29 -29.25
C ASN A 646 5.25 -9.08 -30.57
N ALA A 647 4.60 -8.55 -31.60
CA ALA A 647 4.65 -9.11 -32.95
C ALA A 647 6.08 -9.21 -33.54
N ASP A 648 7.07 -8.51 -32.99
CA ASP A 648 8.47 -8.55 -33.45
C ASP A 648 9.09 -9.96 -33.44
N ILE A 649 8.60 -10.89 -32.60
CA ILE A 649 9.19 -12.23 -32.44
C ILE A 649 9.07 -13.12 -33.69
N TYR A 650 8.25 -12.76 -34.65
CA TYR A 650 8.07 -13.45 -35.93
C TYR A 650 8.16 -12.47 -37.12
N PHE A 651 8.55 -13.00 -38.27
CA PHE A 651 8.76 -12.21 -39.48
C PHE A 651 8.52 -13.04 -40.73
N SER A 652 8.15 -12.38 -41.83
CA SER A 652 8.31 -12.93 -43.18
C SER A 652 9.66 -12.46 -43.73
N PRO A 653 10.52 -13.35 -44.26
CA PRO A 653 11.82 -12.95 -44.80
C PRO A 653 11.70 -11.96 -45.97
N ASP A 654 12.62 -11.00 -46.07
CA ASP A 654 12.63 -9.97 -47.15
C ASP A 654 12.66 -10.57 -48.57
N SER A 655 13.20 -11.78 -48.72
CA SER A 655 13.23 -12.52 -49.99
C SER A 655 11.86 -13.08 -50.41
N ASN A 656 10.89 -13.15 -49.50
CA ASN A 656 9.51 -13.58 -49.75
C ASN A 656 8.56 -12.98 -48.68
N PRO A 657 8.26 -11.66 -48.74
CA PRO A 657 7.53 -10.94 -47.69
C PRO A 657 6.02 -11.17 -47.76
N VAL A 658 5.60 -12.42 -47.53
CA VAL A 658 4.20 -12.88 -47.50
C VAL A 658 3.93 -13.68 -46.22
N PRO A 659 2.70 -13.70 -45.67
CA PRO A 659 2.44 -14.40 -44.42
C PRO A 659 2.75 -15.90 -44.41
N SER A 660 2.58 -16.64 -45.53
CA SER A 660 3.02 -18.05 -45.59
C SER A 660 4.52 -18.29 -45.44
N ALA A 661 5.34 -17.25 -45.62
CA ALA A 661 6.76 -17.31 -45.34
C ALA A 661 7.09 -17.16 -43.85
N GLY A 662 6.11 -16.75 -43.02
CA GLY A 662 6.27 -16.39 -41.61
C GLY A 662 6.98 -17.44 -40.75
N ASP A 663 7.99 -17.04 -39.99
CA ASP A 663 8.73 -17.87 -39.03
C ASP A 663 9.11 -17.06 -37.79
N PHE A 664 9.53 -17.70 -36.72
CA PHE A 664 10.06 -17.00 -35.55
C PHE A 664 11.50 -16.50 -35.80
N ARG A 665 11.87 -15.34 -35.24
CA ARG A 665 13.23 -14.79 -35.31
C ARG A 665 14.26 -15.86 -34.93
N ALA A 666 15.24 -16.13 -35.80
CA ALA A 666 16.07 -17.33 -35.74
C ALA A 666 16.81 -17.51 -34.40
N GLN A 667 17.24 -16.41 -33.78
CA GLN A 667 17.92 -16.37 -32.48
C GLN A 667 17.01 -16.62 -31.27
N LEU A 668 15.68 -16.50 -31.43
CA LEU A 668 14.67 -16.75 -30.40
C LEU A 668 13.91 -18.07 -30.61
N ARG A 669 13.80 -18.49 -31.88
CA ARG A 669 12.93 -19.55 -32.39
C ARG A 669 12.83 -20.76 -31.46
N ASP A 670 13.93 -21.35 -31.06
CA ASP A 670 13.91 -22.61 -30.30
C ASP A 670 13.37 -22.41 -28.86
N ARG A 671 13.64 -21.24 -28.24
CA ARG A 671 13.05 -20.85 -26.94
C ARG A 671 11.56 -20.57 -27.06
N THR A 672 11.16 -19.84 -28.11
CA THR A 672 9.75 -19.57 -28.40
C THR A 672 8.99 -20.87 -28.66
N VAL A 673 9.60 -21.81 -29.39
CA VAL A 673 9.05 -23.17 -29.59
C VAL A 673 8.92 -23.92 -28.26
N GLU A 674 9.91 -23.91 -27.36
CA GLU A 674 9.76 -24.51 -26.03
C GLU A 674 8.60 -23.93 -25.22
N ILE A 675 8.41 -22.61 -25.26
CA ILE A 675 7.27 -21.91 -24.64
C ILE A 675 5.96 -22.38 -25.28
N ILE A 676 5.87 -22.42 -26.61
CA ILE A 676 4.70 -22.93 -27.35
C ILE A 676 4.38 -24.38 -26.93
N GLN A 677 5.39 -25.25 -26.77
CA GLN A 677 5.15 -26.63 -26.30
C GLN A 677 4.56 -26.65 -24.89
N TYR A 678 5.04 -25.79 -24.00
CA TYR A 678 4.57 -25.73 -22.61
C TYR A 678 3.14 -25.16 -22.52
N LEU A 679 2.84 -24.07 -23.25
CA LEU A 679 1.50 -23.50 -23.34
C LEU A 679 0.50 -24.53 -23.89
N PHE A 680 0.83 -25.19 -25.00
CA PHE A 680 -0.04 -26.17 -25.64
C PHE A 680 -0.34 -27.37 -24.73
N ARG A 681 0.68 -27.92 -24.04
CA ARG A 681 0.51 -29.02 -23.07
C ARG A 681 -0.36 -28.66 -21.86
N ASN A 682 -0.46 -27.39 -21.52
CA ASN A 682 -1.30 -26.89 -20.41
C ASN A 682 -2.69 -26.40 -20.87
N ASN A 683 -3.02 -26.48 -22.16
CA ASN A 683 -4.19 -25.82 -22.77
C ASN A 683 -4.23 -24.30 -22.47
N ALA A 684 -3.08 -23.65 -22.54
CA ALA A 684 -2.95 -22.19 -22.45
C ALA A 684 -2.85 -21.57 -23.86
N PRO A 685 -3.41 -20.37 -24.09
CA PRO A 685 -3.32 -19.69 -25.38
C PRO A 685 -1.93 -19.06 -25.58
N PHE A 686 -1.57 -18.84 -26.83
CA PHE A 686 -0.50 -17.91 -27.21
C PHE A 686 -1.04 -16.48 -27.21
N THR A 687 -0.41 -15.56 -26.50
CA THR A 687 -0.83 -14.14 -26.45
C THR A 687 0.15 -13.28 -27.23
N VAL A 688 -0.38 -12.40 -28.08
CA VAL A 688 0.42 -11.52 -28.96
C VAL A 688 -0.13 -10.10 -28.97
N ASN A 689 0.75 -9.11 -28.99
CA ASN A 689 0.41 -7.70 -29.12
C ASN A 689 0.66 -7.28 -30.58
N ILE A 690 -0.36 -6.75 -31.26
CA ILE A 690 -0.33 -6.46 -32.70
C ILE A 690 -0.70 -5.01 -32.94
N TYR A 691 0.27 -4.22 -33.42
CA TYR A 691 0.14 -2.78 -33.62
C TYR A 691 0.42 -2.37 -35.08
N PRO A 692 -0.60 -2.35 -35.97
CA PRO A 692 -0.44 -1.88 -37.34
C PRO A 692 0.05 -0.42 -37.43
N PHE A 693 -0.30 0.41 -36.46
CA PHE A 693 0.19 1.79 -36.33
C PHE A 693 1.73 1.88 -36.32
N LEU A 694 2.43 1.01 -35.59
CA LEU A 694 3.89 1.05 -35.48
C LEU A 694 4.58 0.79 -36.83
N SER A 695 3.92 0.11 -37.77
CA SER A 695 4.42 -0.07 -39.13
C SER A 695 4.39 1.22 -39.96
N LEU A 696 3.45 2.14 -39.70
CA LEU A 696 3.46 3.49 -40.27
C LEU A 696 4.48 4.39 -39.56
N TYR A 697 4.48 4.37 -38.23
CA TYR A 697 5.36 5.19 -37.41
C TYR A 697 6.84 4.94 -37.73
N GLY A 698 7.24 3.66 -37.81
CA GLY A 698 8.61 3.26 -38.18
C GLY A 698 8.96 3.37 -39.66
N ASN A 699 7.97 3.47 -40.58
CA ASN A 699 8.22 3.48 -42.02
C ASN A 699 7.26 4.39 -42.79
N LYS A 700 7.76 5.57 -43.17
CA LYS A 700 7.05 6.58 -43.98
C LYS A 700 6.65 6.14 -45.40
N TYR A 701 7.09 4.96 -45.85
CA TYR A 701 6.69 4.35 -47.12
C TYR A 701 5.71 3.17 -46.95
N PHE A 702 5.33 2.82 -45.72
CA PHE A 702 4.29 1.82 -45.48
C PHE A 702 2.95 2.31 -46.04
N PRO A 703 2.14 1.48 -46.72
CA PRO A 703 0.93 1.97 -47.39
C PRO A 703 -0.14 2.36 -46.37
N PHE A 704 -0.47 3.66 -46.29
CA PHE A 704 -1.40 4.22 -45.30
C PHE A 704 -2.71 3.43 -45.16
N ASP A 705 -3.48 3.26 -46.24
CA ASP A 705 -4.75 2.52 -46.20
C ASP A 705 -4.63 1.02 -45.91
N TYR A 706 -3.42 0.44 -46.01
CA TYR A 706 -3.17 -0.95 -45.64
C TYR A 706 -3.04 -1.15 -44.12
N ALA A 707 -2.77 -0.09 -43.34
CA ALA A 707 -2.83 -0.16 -41.88
C ALA A 707 -4.28 -0.27 -41.35
N PHE A 708 -5.27 0.10 -42.18
CA PHE A 708 -6.70 0.04 -41.86
C PHE A 708 -7.40 -1.13 -42.59
N PHE A 709 -8.66 -1.40 -42.25
CA PHE A 709 -9.43 -2.53 -42.80
C PHE A 709 -10.32 -2.18 -44.01
N ASP A 710 -10.31 -0.92 -44.47
CA ASP A 710 -11.13 -0.48 -45.62
C ASP A 710 -10.67 -1.12 -46.96
N GLY A 711 -9.44 -1.64 -46.97
CA GLY A 711 -8.85 -2.38 -48.08
C GLY A 711 -7.91 -1.54 -48.95
N THR A 712 -6.81 -2.18 -49.37
CA THR A 712 -5.80 -1.56 -50.23
C THR A 712 -6.00 -1.86 -51.72
N SER A 713 -5.60 -0.91 -52.58
CA SER A 713 -5.47 -1.11 -54.02
C SER A 713 -4.32 -2.06 -54.42
N LYS A 714 -3.44 -2.40 -53.48
CA LYS A 714 -2.29 -3.30 -53.67
C LYS A 714 -2.25 -4.35 -52.53
N PRO A 715 -3.18 -5.33 -52.50
CA PRO A 715 -3.19 -6.36 -51.46
C PRO A 715 -1.97 -7.27 -51.58
N VAL A 716 -1.42 -7.70 -50.44
CA VAL A 716 -0.35 -8.71 -50.41
C VAL A 716 -0.95 -10.03 -50.87
N LYS A 717 -0.35 -10.66 -51.88
CA LYS A 717 -0.83 -11.91 -52.48
C LYS A 717 0.04 -13.08 -52.04
N ASP A 718 -0.59 -14.15 -51.59
CA ASP A 718 0.03 -15.28 -50.91
C ASP A 718 -0.62 -16.57 -51.40
N GLY A 719 -0.24 -16.98 -52.61
CA GLY A 719 -1.01 -17.95 -53.40
C GLY A 719 -2.42 -17.44 -53.67
N ASP A 720 -3.43 -18.23 -53.29
CA ASP A 720 -4.85 -17.88 -53.39
C ASP A 720 -5.33 -16.89 -52.31
N LYS A 721 -4.53 -16.66 -51.25
CA LYS A 721 -4.86 -15.69 -50.19
C LYS A 721 -4.49 -14.28 -50.61
N GLN A 722 -5.32 -13.31 -50.24
CA GLN A 722 -5.09 -11.89 -50.46
C GLN A 722 -5.35 -11.14 -49.17
N TYR A 723 -4.34 -10.43 -48.66
CA TYR A 723 -4.43 -9.64 -47.45
C TYR A 723 -4.70 -8.19 -47.83
N THR A 724 -5.85 -7.67 -47.42
CA THR A 724 -6.30 -6.30 -47.72
C THR A 724 -5.96 -5.29 -46.63
N ASN A 725 -5.49 -5.77 -45.47
CA ASN A 725 -5.06 -4.99 -44.32
C ASN A 725 -3.85 -5.67 -43.63
N ALA A 726 -3.13 -4.89 -42.81
CA ALA A 726 -1.91 -5.32 -42.13
C ALA A 726 -2.16 -6.24 -40.93
N PHE A 727 -3.32 -6.13 -40.26
CA PHE A 727 -3.68 -6.99 -39.13
C PHE A 727 -3.81 -8.46 -39.56
N ASP A 728 -4.62 -8.74 -40.59
CA ASP A 728 -4.81 -10.08 -41.15
C ASP A 728 -3.46 -10.71 -41.56
N ALA A 729 -2.58 -9.91 -42.17
CA ALA A 729 -1.28 -10.37 -42.62
C ALA A 729 -0.32 -10.66 -41.45
N ASN A 730 -0.28 -9.79 -40.44
CA ASN A 730 0.57 -9.97 -39.27
C ASN A 730 0.09 -11.18 -38.43
N PHE A 731 -1.22 -11.30 -38.20
CA PHE A 731 -1.81 -12.43 -37.49
C PHE A 731 -1.57 -13.75 -38.24
N ASP A 732 -1.73 -13.79 -39.57
CA ASP A 732 -1.46 -15.01 -40.33
C ASP A 732 0.04 -15.34 -40.45
N THR A 733 0.94 -14.35 -40.31
CA THR A 733 2.38 -14.60 -40.19
C THR A 733 2.67 -15.40 -38.90
N LEU A 734 2.01 -15.07 -37.79
CA LEU A 734 2.05 -15.87 -36.55
C LEU A 734 1.41 -17.25 -36.74
N VAL A 735 0.24 -17.36 -37.40
CA VAL A 735 -0.41 -18.66 -37.68
C VAL A 735 0.53 -19.58 -38.46
N TRP A 736 1.27 -19.06 -39.45
CA TRP A 736 2.24 -19.82 -40.22
C TRP A 736 3.52 -20.15 -39.43
N ALA A 737 4.01 -19.24 -38.57
CA ALA A 737 5.12 -19.54 -37.66
C ALA A 737 4.74 -20.66 -36.67
N LEU A 738 3.53 -20.63 -36.10
CA LEU A 738 2.97 -21.69 -35.26
C LEU A 738 2.78 -23.01 -36.01
N PHE A 739 2.30 -22.96 -37.27
CA PHE A 739 2.21 -24.13 -38.14
C PHE A 739 3.58 -24.79 -38.35
N LYS A 740 4.62 -24.01 -38.69
CA LYS A 740 6.00 -24.50 -38.84
C LYS A 740 6.62 -25.02 -37.54
N ALA A 741 6.22 -24.47 -36.40
CA ALA A 741 6.58 -24.98 -35.07
C ALA A 741 5.88 -26.32 -34.72
N GLY A 742 4.87 -26.73 -35.49
CA GLY A 742 4.09 -27.96 -35.27
C GLY A 742 2.80 -27.77 -34.47
N TYR A 743 2.37 -26.53 -34.23
CA TYR A 743 1.26 -26.16 -33.34
C TYR A 743 0.18 -25.33 -34.06
N ALA A 744 -0.23 -25.77 -35.25
CA ALA A 744 -1.18 -25.07 -36.11
C ALA A 744 -2.51 -24.69 -35.42
N ASP A 745 -3.02 -25.57 -34.54
CA ASP A 745 -4.30 -25.39 -33.84
C ASP A 745 -4.21 -24.53 -32.57
N MET A 746 -3.00 -24.08 -32.17
CA MET A 746 -2.75 -23.28 -30.97
C MET A 746 -3.73 -22.11 -30.86
N PRO A 747 -4.51 -21.95 -29.77
CA PRO A 747 -5.36 -20.78 -29.56
C PRO A 747 -4.53 -19.49 -29.50
N ILE A 748 -5.00 -18.41 -30.12
CA ILE A 748 -4.32 -17.10 -30.12
C ILE A 748 -5.25 -16.06 -29.49
N ILE A 749 -4.70 -15.24 -28.60
CA ILE A 749 -5.33 -14.02 -28.08
C ILE A 749 -4.49 -12.83 -28.54
N VAL A 750 -5.13 -11.79 -29.08
CA VAL A 750 -4.48 -10.49 -29.30
C VAL A 750 -4.54 -9.71 -27.98
N GLY A 751 -3.44 -9.70 -27.22
CA GLY A 751 -3.37 -9.15 -25.86
C GLY A 751 -3.38 -7.63 -25.81
N GLU A 752 -2.90 -6.97 -26.86
CA GLU A 752 -2.96 -5.53 -27.06
C GLU A 752 -3.11 -5.23 -28.56
N ILE A 753 -4.04 -4.33 -28.90
CA ILE A 753 -4.20 -3.76 -30.24
C ILE A 753 -4.99 -2.45 -30.16
N GLY A 754 -4.57 -1.42 -30.88
CA GLY A 754 -5.23 -0.11 -30.87
C GLY A 754 -4.60 0.87 -31.83
N TRP A 755 -4.84 2.16 -31.61
CA TRP A 755 -4.30 3.27 -32.39
C TRP A 755 -4.27 4.56 -31.53
N PRO A 756 -3.12 5.25 -31.41
CA PRO A 756 -3.00 6.44 -30.57
C PRO A 756 -3.68 7.66 -31.20
N THR A 757 -4.14 8.60 -30.38
CA THR A 757 -4.94 9.75 -30.82
C THR A 757 -4.19 11.07 -30.92
N ASP A 758 -2.91 11.10 -30.55
CA ASP A 758 -2.09 12.31 -30.56
C ASP A 758 -0.58 11.95 -30.60
N ALA A 759 0.29 12.96 -30.69
CA ALA A 759 1.75 12.88 -30.66
C ALA A 759 2.45 12.22 -31.88
N ASP A 760 1.73 12.05 -33.00
CA ASP A 760 2.25 11.83 -34.35
C ASP A 760 1.21 12.28 -35.40
N ILE A 761 1.65 12.68 -36.59
CA ILE A 761 0.74 13.11 -37.68
C ILE A 761 -0.32 12.05 -38.08
N ASN A 762 -0.05 10.76 -37.86
CA ASN A 762 -1.01 9.67 -38.10
C ASN A 762 -1.81 9.28 -36.84
N ALA A 763 -1.36 9.71 -35.67
CA ALA A 763 -2.01 9.53 -34.38
C ALA A 763 -2.98 10.68 -34.16
N ASN A 764 -4.24 10.49 -34.56
CA ASN A 764 -5.30 11.49 -34.43
C ASN A 764 -6.65 10.81 -34.20
N VAL A 765 -7.59 11.55 -33.62
CA VAL A 765 -8.95 11.05 -33.29
C VAL A 765 -9.66 10.43 -34.50
N GLN A 766 -9.52 11.00 -35.71
CA GLN A 766 -10.19 10.47 -36.90
C GLN A 766 -9.61 9.10 -37.30
N ASN A 767 -8.29 8.94 -37.32
CA ASN A 767 -7.62 7.67 -37.61
C ASN A 767 -7.86 6.63 -36.52
N ALA A 768 -7.86 7.03 -35.24
CA ALA A 768 -8.13 6.12 -34.13
C ALA A 768 -9.57 5.58 -34.18
N LYS A 769 -10.57 6.44 -34.40
CA LYS A 769 -11.96 6.03 -34.65
C LYS A 769 -12.06 5.11 -35.88
N ARG A 770 -11.43 5.49 -37.00
CA ARG A 770 -11.37 4.70 -38.24
C ARG A 770 -10.82 3.31 -37.99
N PHE A 771 -9.67 3.19 -37.31
CA PHE A 771 -9.03 1.90 -37.05
C PHE A 771 -9.84 1.05 -36.07
N ASN A 772 -10.17 1.57 -34.88
CA ASN A 772 -10.82 0.79 -33.84
C ASN A 772 -12.24 0.37 -34.24
N GLN A 773 -13.04 1.24 -34.86
CA GLN A 773 -14.38 0.86 -35.32
C GLN A 773 -14.33 -0.23 -36.40
N LYS A 774 -13.32 -0.19 -37.27
CA LYS A 774 -13.12 -1.18 -38.34
C LYS A 774 -12.55 -2.51 -37.83
N LEU A 775 -11.67 -2.47 -36.83
CA LEU A 775 -11.19 -3.63 -36.09
C LEU A 775 -12.36 -4.38 -35.43
N LEU A 776 -13.25 -3.66 -34.74
CA LEU A 776 -14.46 -4.22 -34.13
C LEU A 776 -15.36 -4.87 -35.19
N GLN A 777 -15.68 -4.15 -36.27
CA GLN A 777 -16.44 -4.71 -37.41
C GLN A 777 -15.78 -5.96 -38.02
N HIS A 778 -14.45 -6.01 -38.09
CA HIS A 778 -13.71 -7.19 -38.54
C HIS A 778 -13.89 -8.36 -37.56
N VAL A 779 -13.50 -8.21 -36.28
CA VAL A 779 -13.48 -9.34 -35.33
C VAL A 779 -14.88 -9.85 -34.99
N LEU A 780 -15.84 -8.95 -34.75
CA LEU A 780 -17.21 -9.29 -34.38
C LEU A 780 -17.96 -10.01 -35.52
N SER A 781 -17.53 -9.82 -36.77
CA SER A 781 -18.08 -10.57 -37.91
C SER A 781 -17.77 -12.08 -37.88
N GLY A 782 -16.85 -12.55 -37.03
CA GLY A 782 -16.51 -13.96 -36.84
C GLY A 782 -15.91 -14.65 -38.07
N LYS A 783 -15.55 -13.91 -39.12
CA LYS A 783 -14.97 -14.43 -40.37
C LYS A 783 -13.54 -14.94 -40.16
N GLY A 784 -12.79 -14.27 -39.30
CA GLY A 784 -11.35 -14.49 -39.13
C GLY A 784 -10.54 -14.06 -40.35
N THR A 785 -9.25 -14.37 -40.29
CA THR A 785 -8.24 -13.97 -41.28
C THR A 785 -8.30 -14.80 -42.56
N PRO A 786 -7.55 -14.46 -43.63
CA PRO A 786 -7.46 -15.28 -44.84
C PRO A 786 -7.05 -16.75 -44.59
N ALA A 787 -6.15 -17.04 -43.65
CA ALA A 787 -5.71 -18.38 -43.29
C ALA A 787 -6.55 -19.03 -42.17
N ARG A 788 -6.96 -18.29 -41.14
CA ARG A 788 -7.62 -18.83 -39.94
C ARG A 788 -9.03 -18.29 -39.77
N LYS A 789 -10.02 -19.12 -40.10
CA LYS A 789 -11.44 -18.77 -39.97
C LYS A 789 -11.95 -18.92 -38.54
N GLY A 790 -12.91 -18.07 -38.18
CA GLY A 790 -13.57 -18.08 -36.87
C GLY A 790 -13.38 -16.78 -36.09
N LYS A 791 -13.65 -16.85 -34.78
CA LYS A 791 -13.48 -15.72 -33.86
C LYS A 791 -11.99 -15.46 -33.55
N ILE A 792 -11.68 -14.20 -33.27
CA ILE A 792 -10.38 -13.77 -32.74
C ILE A 792 -10.66 -13.03 -31.44
N ASP A 793 -10.15 -13.53 -30.31
CA ASP A 793 -10.21 -12.81 -29.03
C ASP A 793 -9.19 -11.67 -29.04
N ILE A 794 -9.63 -10.44 -28.75
CA ILE A 794 -8.80 -9.23 -28.72
C ILE A 794 -9.02 -8.45 -27.43
N TYR A 795 -8.00 -7.71 -27.01
CA TYR A 795 -8.09 -6.66 -25.99
C TYR A 795 -7.64 -5.33 -26.60
N LEU A 796 -8.53 -4.34 -26.63
CA LEU A 796 -8.21 -2.99 -27.08
C LEU A 796 -7.14 -2.37 -26.17
N PHE A 797 -6.18 -1.65 -26.76
CA PHE A 797 -5.17 -0.89 -26.03
C PHE A 797 -5.34 0.60 -26.34
N SER A 798 -5.74 1.47 -25.41
CA SER A 798 -6.07 1.27 -23.97
C SER A 798 -7.45 1.84 -23.61
N LEU A 799 -7.90 1.62 -22.37
CA LEU A 799 -9.14 2.21 -21.86
C LEU A 799 -8.99 3.73 -21.69
N LEU A 800 -8.03 4.15 -20.87
CA LEU A 800 -7.72 5.53 -20.52
C LEU A 800 -6.34 5.92 -21.08
N ASP A 801 -6.13 7.23 -21.26
CA ASP A 801 -4.81 7.81 -21.53
C ASP A 801 -3.89 7.74 -20.29
N GLU A 802 -2.59 7.53 -20.52
CA GLU A 802 -1.58 7.25 -19.48
C GLU A 802 -0.52 8.37 -19.44
N ASN A 803 -0.88 9.55 -18.93
CA ASN A 803 -0.02 10.75 -19.01
C ASN A 803 1.31 10.68 -18.22
N ALA A 804 1.51 9.69 -17.35
CA ALA A 804 2.76 9.44 -16.64
C ALA A 804 3.65 8.38 -17.32
N LYS A 805 3.15 7.71 -18.36
CA LYS A 805 3.90 6.68 -19.12
C LYS A 805 5.18 7.26 -19.72
N SER A 806 6.19 6.41 -19.90
CA SER A 806 7.48 6.81 -20.47
C SER A 806 7.37 7.13 -21.96
N ILE A 807 7.84 8.32 -22.36
CA ILE A 807 7.88 8.76 -23.76
C ILE A 807 9.12 8.28 -24.53
N ALA A 808 9.96 7.42 -23.93
CA ALA A 808 11.17 6.92 -24.57
C ALA A 808 10.93 6.12 -25.88
N PRO A 809 9.81 5.39 -26.06
CA PRO A 809 9.43 4.81 -27.36
C PRO A 809 8.85 5.82 -28.36
N GLY A 810 8.38 6.97 -27.86
CA GLY A 810 7.68 8.01 -28.61
C GLY A 810 6.63 8.73 -27.74
N GLY A 811 6.23 9.94 -28.11
CA GLY A 811 5.18 10.69 -27.38
C GLY A 811 3.79 10.05 -27.44
N ILE A 812 3.53 9.28 -28.51
CA ILE A 812 2.31 8.49 -28.76
C ILE A 812 1.88 7.62 -27.57
N GLU A 813 2.84 7.21 -26.74
CA GLU A 813 2.64 6.28 -25.64
C GLU A 813 1.61 6.73 -24.60
N ARG A 814 1.37 8.03 -24.49
CA ARG A 814 0.42 8.59 -23.53
C ARG A 814 -1.03 8.60 -24.06
N HIS A 815 -1.24 8.39 -25.36
CA HIS A 815 -2.46 8.75 -26.10
C HIS A 815 -3.25 7.56 -26.68
N TRP A 816 -3.00 6.34 -26.21
CA TRP A 816 -3.67 5.12 -26.68
C TRP A 816 -5.11 4.96 -26.17
N GLY A 817 -5.60 5.80 -25.25
CA GLY A 817 -6.92 5.67 -24.65
C GLY A 817 -8.06 5.87 -25.64
N ILE A 818 -9.12 5.07 -25.50
CA ILE A 818 -10.43 5.35 -26.12
C ILE A 818 -11.23 6.41 -25.33
N PHE A 819 -10.90 6.58 -24.04
CA PHE A 819 -11.32 7.67 -23.17
C PHE A 819 -10.12 8.54 -22.76
N GLU A 820 -10.38 9.82 -22.48
CA GLU A 820 -9.44 10.75 -21.82
C GLU A 820 -9.14 10.32 -20.38
N PHE A 821 -8.14 10.94 -19.74
CA PHE A 821 -7.72 10.67 -18.35
C PHE A 821 -8.86 10.79 -17.32
N ASP A 822 -9.90 11.57 -17.62
CA ASP A 822 -11.08 11.82 -16.79
C ASP A 822 -12.26 10.85 -17.09
N GLY A 823 -12.12 9.98 -18.09
CA GLY A 823 -13.16 9.05 -18.52
C GLY A 823 -14.15 9.62 -19.54
N LYS A 824 -13.86 10.75 -20.19
CA LYS A 824 -14.62 11.30 -21.32
C LYS A 824 -14.29 10.57 -22.64
N PRO A 825 -15.28 10.13 -23.45
CA PRO A 825 -15.02 9.48 -24.73
C PRO A 825 -14.30 10.40 -25.72
N LYS A 826 -13.20 9.91 -26.30
CA LYS A 826 -12.45 10.64 -27.35
C LYS A 826 -13.11 10.50 -28.73
N TYR A 827 -13.91 9.45 -28.92
CA TYR A 827 -14.73 9.21 -30.10
C TYR A 827 -15.82 8.17 -29.82
N GLU A 828 -16.90 8.20 -30.61
CA GLU A 828 -17.93 7.15 -30.61
C GLU A 828 -17.34 5.83 -31.11
N LEU A 829 -17.72 4.71 -30.48
CA LEU A 829 -17.22 3.38 -30.81
C LEU A 829 -18.28 2.32 -30.47
N ASP A 830 -18.83 1.65 -31.49
CA ASP A 830 -19.78 0.54 -31.31
C ASP A 830 -19.02 -0.75 -30.95
N LEU A 831 -18.99 -1.04 -29.65
CA LEU A 831 -18.39 -2.23 -29.04
C LEU A 831 -19.20 -3.52 -29.26
N LEU A 832 -20.45 -3.43 -29.72
CA LEU A 832 -21.34 -4.58 -29.94
C LEU A 832 -21.42 -4.99 -31.42
N GLY A 833 -21.06 -4.09 -32.35
CA GLY A 833 -21.07 -4.33 -33.79
C GLY A 833 -22.49 -4.44 -34.36
N LEU A 834 -23.43 -3.69 -33.78
CA LEU A 834 -24.85 -3.68 -34.12
C LEU A 834 -25.25 -2.56 -35.09
N GLU A 835 -24.36 -1.58 -35.32
CA GLU A 835 -24.63 -0.36 -36.11
C GLU A 835 -25.80 0.48 -35.54
N GLU A 836 -26.03 0.41 -34.22
CA GLU A 836 -26.89 1.32 -33.46
C GLU A 836 -26.07 2.53 -32.98
N ASP A 837 -26.63 3.76 -33.03
CA ASP A 837 -25.99 5.02 -32.61
C ASP A 837 -25.82 5.15 -31.08
N LYS A 838 -25.28 4.13 -30.42
CA LYS A 838 -24.98 4.12 -28.99
C LYS A 838 -23.48 4.32 -28.75
N GLY A 839 -23.07 5.58 -28.66
CA GLY A 839 -21.71 5.97 -28.28
C GLY A 839 -21.27 5.46 -26.90
N LEU A 840 -19.97 5.57 -26.63
CA LEU A 840 -19.39 5.17 -25.35
C LEU A 840 -19.99 5.98 -24.18
N VAL A 841 -20.26 5.30 -23.07
CA VAL A 841 -20.77 5.91 -21.82
C VAL A 841 -19.59 6.52 -21.06
N PRO A 842 -19.60 7.83 -20.76
CA PRO A 842 -18.54 8.50 -20.00
C PRO A 842 -18.49 8.03 -18.54
N ALA A 843 -17.43 8.44 -17.82
CA ALA A 843 -17.47 8.49 -16.37
C ALA A 843 -18.57 9.45 -15.87
N GLU A 844 -19.22 9.08 -14.76
CA GLU A 844 -20.20 9.93 -14.05
C GLU A 844 -19.57 10.49 -12.76
N ASP A 845 -20.12 11.59 -12.25
CA ASP A 845 -19.71 12.28 -11.01
C ASP A 845 -18.21 12.63 -10.91
N VAL A 846 -17.54 12.82 -12.04
CA VAL A 846 -16.13 13.21 -12.11
C VAL A 846 -15.91 14.58 -11.48
N LYS A 847 -15.10 14.61 -10.42
CA LYS A 847 -14.67 15.85 -9.78
C LYS A 847 -13.44 16.40 -10.49
N TYR A 848 -13.51 17.65 -10.91
CA TYR A 848 -12.37 18.40 -11.44
C TYR A 848 -11.83 19.37 -10.39
N MET A 849 -10.57 19.78 -10.53
CA MET A 849 -10.07 20.96 -9.81
C MET A 849 -10.76 22.25 -10.30
N PRO A 850 -10.61 23.39 -9.59
CA PRO A 850 -11.18 24.66 -10.03
C PRO A 850 -10.78 25.01 -11.47
N ARG A 851 -11.67 25.62 -12.25
CA ARG A 851 -11.40 26.04 -13.64
C ARG A 851 -10.44 27.23 -13.68
N ARG A 852 -9.15 26.92 -13.61
CA ARG A 852 -8.03 27.86 -13.57
C ARG A 852 -6.84 27.25 -14.27
N TRP A 853 -6.08 28.06 -14.98
CA TRP A 853 -4.95 27.64 -15.80
C TRP A 853 -3.71 28.45 -15.45
N CYS A 854 -2.54 27.92 -15.81
CA CYS A 854 -1.29 28.67 -15.76
C CYS A 854 -0.86 29.06 -17.16
N VAL A 855 -0.57 30.35 -17.40
CA VAL A 855 -0.23 30.89 -18.73
C VAL A 855 0.98 31.80 -18.66
N LEU A 856 1.63 32.07 -19.80
CA LEU A 856 2.75 33.03 -19.86
C LEU A 856 2.27 34.43 -19.45
N ASN A 857 2.97 35.02 -18.50
CA ASN A 857 2.81 36.41 -18.10
C ASN A 857 3.31 37.35 -19.21
N ARG A 858 2.39 37.87 -20.04
CA ARG A 858 2.69 38.85 -21.11
C ARG A 858 3.23 40.20 -20.60
N GLN A 859 3.39 40.39 -19.29
CA GLN A 859 4.02 41.56 -18.65
C GLN A 859 5.40 41.25 -18.04
N ALA A 860 5.91 40.02 -18.21
CA ALA A 860 7.29 39.70 -17.86
C ALA A 860 8.26 40.52 -18.74
N ASN A 861 9.16 41.28 -18.09
CA ASN A 861 10.11 42.17 -18.77
C ASN A 861 11.41 41.46 -19.18
N ASP A 862 11.61 40.23 -18.70
CA ASP A 862 12.72 39.35 -19.00
C ASP A 862 12.15 37.99 -19.43
N LEU A 863 12.79 37.37 -20.42
CA LEU A 863 12.42 36.08 -21.00
C LEU A 863 13.68 35.21 -21.25
N GLU A 864 14.84 35.55 -20.69
CA GLU A 864 16.09 34.79 -20.89
C GLU A 864 15.95 33.34 -20.38
N ASP A 865 15.33 33.16 -19.20
CA ASP A 865 15.03 31.85 -18.58
C ASP A 865 13.81 31.12 -19.19
N LEU A 866 13.16 31.66 -20.23
CA LEU A 866 11.92 31.08 -20.78
C LEU A 866 12.11 29.65 -21.36
N PRO A 867 13.13 29.36 -22.19
CA PRO A 867 13.34 28.02 -22.74
C PRO A 867 13.58 26.97 -21.65
N ASP A 868 14.47 27.27 -20.70
CA ASP A 868 14.80 26.41 -19.55
C ASP A 868 13.57 26.16 -18.66
N SER A 869 12.66 27.14 -18.55
CA SER A 869 11.40 27.01 -17.81
C SER A 869 10.39 26.08 -18.53
N ILE A 870 10.33 26.12 -19.86
CA ILE A 870 9.52 25.20 -20.67
C ILE A 870 10.06 23.77 -20.54
N ASP A 871 11.37 23.58 -20.69
CA ASP A 871 12.01 22.27 -20.53
C ASP A 871 11.88 21.74 -19.09
N TYR A 872 11.95 22.60 -18.08
CA TYR A 872 11.70 22.24 -16.68
C TYR A 872 10.26 21.71 -16.46
N ALA A 873 9.26 22.39 -17.05
CA ALA A 873 7.87 21.99 -16.98
C ALA A 873 7.65 20.66 -17.71
N CYS A 874 8.05 20.58 -18.98
CA CYS A 874 7.84 19.43 -19.85
C CYS A 874 8.66 18.18 -19.44
N SER A 875 9.72 18.33 -18.65
CA SER A 875 10.40 17.19 -18.01
C SER A 875 9.67 16.61 -16.78
N ARG A 876 8.57 17.25 -16.33
CA ARG A 876 7.80 16.87 -15.13
C ARG A 876 6.28 16.73 -15.35
N SER A 877 5.77 17.12 -16.51
CA SER A 877 4.36 16.97 -16.90
C SER A 877 4.24 16.39 -18.31
N ASP A 878 3.04 16.44 -18.90
CA ASP A 878 2.84 15.98 -20.27
C ASP A 878 2.73 17.13 -21.28
N CYS A 879 3.79 17.34 -22.06
CA CYS A 879 3.82 18.29 -23.19
C CYS A 879 3.77 17.59 -24.55
N THR A 880 3.48 16.28 -24.62
CA THR A 880 3.55 15.52 -25.89
C THR A 880 2.64 16.08 -26.98
N ALA A 881 1.50 16.67 -26.60
CA ALA A 881 0.58 17.40 -27.49
C ALA A 881 1.20 18.61 -28.24
N LEU A 882 2.38 19.10 -27.83
CA LEU A 882 3.11 20.16 -28.56
C LEU A 882 3.99 19.60 -29.70
N GLY A 883 4.23 18.29 -29.75
CA GLY A 883 5.13 17.63 -30.70
C GLY A 883 4.68 17.76 -32.16
N TYR A 884 5.58 17.57 -33.12
CA TYR A 884 5.24 17.75 -34.54
C TYR A 884 4.10 16.82 -35.02
N GLY A 885 3.03 17.41 -35.55
CA GLY A 885 1.84 16.69 -36.03
C GLY A 885 0.77 16.39 -34.98
N SER A 886 0.95 16.87 -33.75
CA SER A 886 0.04 16.69 -32.60
C SER A 886 -1.08 17.74 -32.55
N SER A 887 -2.07 17.54 -31.68
CA SER A 887 -3.21 18.46 -31.44
C SER A 887 -2.80 19.92 -31.26
N CYS A 888 -1.99 20.23 -30.25
CA CYS A 888 -1.50 21.57 -29.93
C CYS A 888 -0.27 22.01 -30.76
N ASN A 889 0.12 21.29 -31.81
CA ASN A 889 1.25 21.67 -32.66
C ASN A 889 0.98 22.90 -33.56
N HIS A 890 -0.27 23.36 -33.63
CA HIS A 890 -0.66 24.54 -34.39
C HIS A 890 -0.50 25.86 -33.63
N LEU A 891 -0.17 25.82 -32.33
CA LEU A 891 0.20 27.00 -31.52
C LEU A 891 1.43 27.67 -32.16
N ARG A 892 1.32 28.98 -32.45
CA ARG A 892 2.18 29.65 -33.45
C ARG A 892 3.32 30.44 -32.86
N SER A 893 3.25 30.72 -31.56
CA SER A 893 4.20 31.50 -30.79
C SER A 893 4.91 30.62 -29.75
N VAL A 894 6.06 31.08 -29.26
CA VAL A 894 6.73 30.43 -28.12
C VAL A 894 5.89 30.63 -26.85
N GLU A 895 5.14 31.72 -26.81
CA GLU A 895 4.30 32.20 -25.72
C GLU A 895 3.06 31.31 -25.49
N GLU A 896 2.42 30.82 -26.55
CA GLU A 896 1.34 29.83 -26.47
C GLU A 896 1.87 28.45 -26.03
N ASN A 897 3.00 28.00 -26.59
CA ASN A 897 3.66 26.76 -26.19
C ASN A 897 4.11 26.78 -24.72
N ALA A 898 4.65 27.90 -24.25
CA ALA A 898 5.01 28.12 -22.85
C ALA A 898 3.78 28.05 -21.94
N SER A 899 2.68 28.69 -22.35
CA SER A 899 1.43 28.64 -21.60
C SER A 899 0.91 27.21 -21.45
N TYR A 900 0.99 26.38 -22.51
CA TYR A 900 0.59 24.98 -22.42
C TYR A 900 1.48 24.19 -21.45
N ALA A 901 2.81 24.32 -21.59
CA ALA A 901 3.78 23.66 -20.71
C ALA A 901 3.57 24.04 -19.23
N PHE A 902 3.40 25.33 -18.94
CA PHE A 902 3.15 25.83 -17.59
C PHE A 902 1.81 25.35 -17.04
N ASN A 903 0.74 25.32 -17.84
CA ASN A 903 -0.53 24.72 -17.40
C ASN A 903 -0.35 23.23 -17.05
N MET A 904 0.27 22.43 -17.92
CA MET A 904 0.43 21.01 -17.68
C MET A 904 1.23 20.72 -16.41
N TYR A 905 2.25 21.52 -16.12
CA TYR A 905 2.98 21.43 -14.85
C TYR A 905 2.13 21.87 -13.64
N TYR A 906 1.42 23.00 -13.74
CA TYR A 906 0.54 23.52 -12.68
C TYR A 906 -0.59 22.55 -12.32
N GLN A 907 -1.24 21.93 -13.31
CA GLN A 907 -2.32 20.96 -13.06
C GLN A 907 -1.79 19.66 -12.44
N VAL A 908 -0.65 19.11 -12.91
CA VAL A 908 -0.03 17.93 -12.29
C VAL A 908 0.37 18.21 -10.84
N ASN A 909 0.77 19.44 -10.51
CA ASN A 909 1.07 19.88 -9.14
C ASN A 909 -0.17 20.39 -8.37
N ASN A 910 -1.36 19.85 -8.67
CA ASN A 910 -2.62 20.10 -7.96
C ASN A 910 -3.01 21.59 -7.84
N GLN A 911 -2.73 22.39 -8.89
CA GLN A 911 -2.97 23.83 -8.94
C GLN A 911 -2.32 24.64 -7.80
N ASN A 912 -1.15 24.19 -7.31
CA ASN A 912 -0.35 24.94 -6.37
C ASN A 912 0.09 26.28 -6.99
N PRO A 913 -0.22 27.45 -6.39
CA PRO A 913 0.17 28.76 -6.95
C PRO A 913 1.67 28.91 -7.21
N TYR A 914 2.52 28.30 -6.37
CA TYR A 914 3.98 28.32 -6.56
C TYR A 914 4.45 27.51 -7.78
N SER A 915 3.63 26.56 -8.25
CA SER A 915 3.86 25.83 -9.50
C SER A 915 3.39 26.62 -10.75
N CYS A 916 2.99 27.88 -10.58
CA CYS A 916 2.69 28.82 -11.66
C CYS A 916 3.49 30.14 -11.55
N ASP A 917 4.55 30.17 -10.75
CA ASP A 917 5.41 31.36 -10.63
C ASP A 917 6.43 31.45 -11.78
N PHE A 918 7.25 30.39 -11.95
CA PHE A 918 8.34 30.33 -12.94
C PHE A 918 9.22 31.61 -12.93
N SER A 919 9.65 32.08 -11.76
CA SER A 919 10.42 33.33 -11.59
C SER A 919 9.67 34.59 -12.04
N GLY A 920 8.33 34.56 -12.07
CA GLY A 920 7.46 35.62 -12.58
C GLY A 920 7.15 35.55 -14.07
N LEU A 921 7.66 34.52 -14.79
CA LEU A 921 7.36 34.28 -16.21
C LEU A 921 5.91 33.83 -16.44
N ALA A 922 5.24 33.29 -15.43
CA ALA A 922 3.89 32.75 -15.54
C ALA A 922 2.89 33.43 -14.60
N ILE A 923 1.60 33.24 -14.86
CA ILE A 923 0.49 33.77 -14.06
C ILE A 923 -0.72 32.85 -14.13
N VAL A 924 -1.45 32.73 -12.99
CA VAL A 924 -2.72 31.99 -12.94
C VAL A 924 -3.83 32.85 -13.56
N THR A 925 -4.66 32.22 -14.40
CA THR A 925 -5.83 32.85 -15.02
C THR A 925 -7.07 31.98 -14.84
N ASP A 926 -8.24 32.63 -14.74
CA ASP A 926 -9.57 32.00 -14.75
C ASP A 926 -10.18 32.01 -16.18
N ASP A 927 -9.55 32.71 -17.14
CA ASP A 927 -9.90 32.66 -18.56
C ASP A 927 -9.33 31.39 -19.20
N ASP A 928 -10.21 30.59 -19.84
CA ASP A 928 -9.85 29.32 -20.50
C ASP A 928 -8.99 29.58 -21.76
N PRO A 929 -7.72 29.12 -21.81
CA PRO A 929 -6.81 29.38 -22.91
C PRO A 929 -6.90 28.36 -24.05
N SER A 930 -7.88 27.45 -24.04
CA SER A 930 -8.05 26.39 -25.04
C SER A 930 -8.49 26.93 -26.41
N GLU A 931 -7.90 26.39 -27.48
CA GLU A 931 -8.34 26.60 -28.88
C GLU A 931 -9.05 25.35 -29.44
N GLU A 932 -9.69 25.47 -30.62
CA GLU A 932 -10.60 24.47 -31.19
C GLU A 932 -10.00 23.06 -31.27
N ASP A 933 -8.76 22.93 -31.76
CA ASP A 933 -8.01 21.66 -31.84
C ASP A 933 -6.99 21.48 -30.68
N CYS A 934 -6.89 22.41 -29.72
CA CYS A 934 -5.91 22.37 -28.61
C CYS A 934 -6.55 22.68 -27.26
N GLN A 935 -6.82 21.63 -26.48
CA GLN A 935 -7.45 21.74 -25.17
C GLN A 935 -6.40 21.85 -24.05
N PHE A 936 -6.52 22.86 -23.20
CA PHE A 936 -5.71 23.00 -21.98
C PHE A 936 -6.47 22.32 -20.82
N PRO A 937 -6.09 21.10 -20.40
CA PRO A 937 -6.89 20.35 -19.44
C PRO A 937 -6.87 20.99 -18.05
N VAL A 938 -7.94 20.71 -17.29
CA VAL A 938 -8.00 20.87 -15.84
C VAL A 938 -8.03 19.47 -15.25
N MET A 939 -7.08 19.12 -14.39
CA MET A 939 -6.96 17.74 -13.88
C MET A 939 -8.03 17.41 -12.83
N ILE A 940 -8.31 16.12 -12.67
CA ILE A 940 -9.34 15.61 -11.75
C ILE A 940 -8.95 15.82 -10.27
N SER A 941 -9.93 16.17 -9.43
CA SER A 941 -9.77 16.42 -8.00
C SER A 941 -10.17 15.19 -7.20
N TYR A 942 -9.19 14.32 -6.93
CA TYR A 942 -9.35 13.14 -6.08
C TYR A 942 -8.38 13.11 -4.90
N GLY A 943 -8.69 13.91 -3.88
CA GLY A 943 -8.57 13.44 -2.51
C GLY A 943 -9.67 12.43 -2.18
N SER A 944 -9.64 11.85 -0.97
CA SER A 944 -10.63 10.86 -0.53
C SER A 944 -12.08 11.41 -0.56
N PRO A 945 -13.09 10.56 -0.83
CA PRO A 945 -14.40 11.04 -1.30
C PRO A 945 -15.36 11.50 -0.19
N LEU A 946 -15.27 12.78 0.21
CA LEU A 946 -16.36 13.50 0.89
C LEU A 946 -16.33 15.00 0.52
N LEU A 947 -17.22 15.41 -0.39
CA LEU A 947 -17.58 16.82 -0.67
C LEU A 947 -18.61 16.84 -1.82
N LEU A 948 -19.88 17.12 -1.53
CA LEU A 948 -20.91 17.37 -2.53
C LEU A 948 -22.06 18.20 -1.92
N HIS A 949 -21.82 19.49 -1.67
CA HIS A 949 -22.81 20.58 -1.80
C HIS A 949 -22.21 21.93 -1.40
N SER A 950 -21.94 22.79 -2.39
CA SER A 950 -21.69 24.23 -2.18
C SER A 950 -22.14 24.98 -3.43
N GLY A 951 -23.33 25.60 -3.38
CA GLY A 951 -23.96 26.13 -4.59
C GLY A 951 -25.22 26.98 -4.36
N LEU A 952 -24.98 28.24 -3.98
CA LEU A 952 -25.90 29.40 -4.00
C LEU A 952 -26.69 29.77 -2.72
N SER A 953 -26.74 31.09 -2.55
CA SER A 953 -27.60 31.93 -1.71
C SER A 953 -27.30 32.03 -0.20
N ASP A 954 -26.87 33.23 0.16
CA ASP A 954 -26.59 33.73 1.52
C ASP A 954 -27.85 33.97 2.37
N THR A 955 -27.67 34.07 3.70
CA THR A 955 -28.57 34.61 4.75
C THR A 955 -30.07 34.28 4.70
N PHE A 956 -30.54 33.42 5.63
CA PHE A 956 -31.48 33.89 6.69
C PHE A 956 -31.79 32.91 7.85
N ILE A 957 -31.54 31.59 7.75
CA ILE A 957 -31.97 30.62 8.78
C ILE A 957 -30.77 29.94 9.46
N ARG A 958 -30.29 30.52 10.57
CA ARG A 958 -29.36 29.85 11.51
C ARG A 958 -29.54 30.26 12.98
N ILE A 959 -30.77 30.59 13.39
CA ILE A 959 -31.14 30.84 14.80
C ILE A 959 -32.33 29.94 15.18
N ILE A 960 -32.14 29.16 16.25
CA ILE A 960 -33.05 28.16 16.84
C ILE A 960 -33.15 26.83 16.06
N GLU A 961 -32.95 25.72 16.80
CA GLU A 961 -33.09 24.30 16.41
C GLU A 961 -32.21 23.78 15.24
N GLY A 962 -31.12 23.04 15.56
CA GLY A 962 -30.47 22.19 14.53
C GLY A 962 -29.04 21.67 14.75
N PHE A 963 -28.17 22.34 15.52
CA PHE A 963 -26.75 21.93 15.62
C PHE A 963 -26.55 20.61 16.40
N ALA A 964 -26.25 19.51 15.69
CA ALA A 964 -25.94 18.21 16.31
C ALA A 964 -25.17 17.18 15.44
N ASN A 965 -25.08 17.33 14.11
CA ASN A 965 -24.67 16.23 13.22
C ASN A 965 -23.36 16.42 12.41
N ASP A 966 -22.79 17.62 12.35
CA ASP A 966 -21.62 17.90 11.49
C ASP A 966 -20.28 17.88 12.29
N LEU A 967 -20.19 17.01 13.30
CA LEU A 967 -19.14 17.05 14.34
C LEU A 967 -18.37 15.73 14.53
N GLU A 968 -18.66 14.69 13.75
CA GLU A 968 -17.96 13.39 13.84
C GLU A 968 -16.61 13.38 13.09
N ASP A 969 -16.48 14.13 11.98
CA ASP A 969 -15.24 14.19 11.15
C ASP A 969 -14.24 15.28 11.60
N LEU A 970 -14.60 16.10 12.59
CA LEU A 970 -13.76 17.20 13.09
C LEU A 970 -12.43 16.73 13.72
N PRO A 971 -12.37 15.64 14.53
CA PRO A 971 -11.11 15.16 15.10
C PRO A 971 -10.12 14.66 14.04
N ASP A 972 -10.58 13.92 13.03
CA ASP A 972 -9.73 13.41 11.96
C ASP A 972 -9.21 14.55 11.06
N SER A 973 -10.02 15.61 10.88
CA SER A 973 -9.59 16.85 10.23
C SER A 973 -8.50 17.58 11.02
N ILE A 974 -8.60 17.62 12.35
CA ILE A 974 -7.57 18.17 13.25
C ILE A 974 -6.29 17.34 13.14
N ASP A 975 -6.36 16.02 13.29
CA ASP A 975 -5.18 15.15 13.22
C ASP A 975 -4.52 15.19 11.82
N TYR A 976 -5.31 15.34 10.75
CA TYR A 976 -4.78 15.60 9.40
C TYR A 976 -4.01 16.93 9.35
N ALA A 977 -4.60 18.04 9.83
CA ALA A 977 -3.96 19.34 9.90
C ALA A 977 -2.65 19.29 10.72
N CYS A 978 -2.68 18.63 11.87
CA CYS A 978 -1.60 18.53 12.84
C CYS A 978 -0.54 17.47 12.47
N SER A 979 -0.85 16.50 11.60
CA SER A 979 0.16 15.61 11.00
C SER A 979 1.10 16.35 10.02
N ARG A 980 0.71 17.55 9.58
CA ARG A 980 1.36 18.33 8.53
C ARG A 980 1.69 19.77 8.96
N SER A 981 1.36 20.17 10.20
CA SER A 981 1.64 21.50 10.75
C SER A 981 1.84 21.46 12.29
N ASP A 982 2.43 22.51 12.86
CA ASP A 982 2.80 22.52 14.30
C ASP A 982 1.63 22.92 15.22
N CYS A 983 0.77 21.96 15.52
CA CYS A 983 -0.29 22.11 16.52
C CYS A 983 0.17 22.00 17.99
N THR A 984 1.47 21.97 18.31
CA THR A 984 1.92 21.64 19.69
C THR A 984 1.44 22.63 20.76
N ALA A 985 1.01 23.84 20.38
CA ALA A 985 0.34 24.80 21.24
C ALA A 985 -0.97 24.28 21.88
N LEU A 986 -1.62 23.27 21.28
CA LEU A 986 -2.83 22.61 21.78
C LEU A 986 -2.54 21.46 22.76
N GLY A 987 -1.27 21.05 22.91
CA GLY A 987 -0.86 19.92 23.74
C GLY A 987 -0.97 20.17 25.26
N TYR A 988 -1.11 19.12 26.05
CA TYR A 988 -1.39 19.26 27.50
C TYR A 988 -0.29 20.01 28.27
N GLY A 989 -0.59 21.23 28.70
CA GLY A 989 0.34 22.17 29.34
C GLY A 989 0.89 23.30 28.44
N SER A 990 0.52 23.35 27.16
CA SER A 990 0.90 24.38 26.20
C SER A 990 0.04 25.65 26.28
N SER A 991 0.43 26.70 25.54
CA SER A 991 -0.20 28.03 25.56
C SER A 991 -1.70 28.03 25.21
N CYS A 992 -2.13 27.27 24.21
CA CYS A 992 -3.53 27.15 23.79
C CYS A 992 -4.27 25.97 24.45
N ASN A 993 -3.66 25.24 25.39
CA ASN A 993 -4.31 24.13 26.10
C ASN A 993 -5.41 24.56 27.09
N HIS A 994 -5.70 25.85 27.19
CA HIS A 994 -6.82 26.37 27.96
C HIS A 994 -8.11 26.50 27.15
N LEU A 995 -8.03 26.39 25.81
CA LEU A 995 -9.16 26.20 24.90
C LEU A 995 -9.91 24.93 25.31
N ARG A 996 -11.25 24.98 25.32
CA ARG A 996 -12.13 23.96 25.94
C ARG A 996 -13.17 23.38 25.00
N SER A 997 -13.43 24.00 23.85
CA SER A 997 -14.24 23.41 22.80
C SER A 997 -13.36 22.67 21.78
N VAL A 998 -13.96 21.79 20.97
CA VAL A 998 -13.23 21.09 19.90
C VAL A 998 -13.05 22.04 18.71
N GLU A 999 -14.01 22.94 18.54
CA GLU A 999 -14.06 24.01 17.56
C GLU A 999 -12.90 25.01 17.71
N GLU A 1000 -12.60 25.45 18.95
CA GLU A 1000 -11.44 26.31 19.25
C GLU A 1000 -10.11 25.65 18.85
N ASN A 1001 -9.94 24.37 19.20
CA ASN A 1001 -8.77 23.58 18.82
C ASN A 1001 -8.69 23.37 17.31
N ALA A 1002 -9.84 23.18 16.65
CA ALA A 1002 -9.92 23.07 15.20
C ALA A 1002 -9.47 24.35 14.51
N SER A 1003 -9.97 25.52 14.91
CA SER A 1003 -9.55 26.80 14.34
C SER A 1003 -8.04 27.01 14.45
N TYR A 1004 -7.41 26.67 15.57
CA TYR A 1004 -5.95 26.79 15.71
C TYR A 1004 -5.21 25.80 14.79
N ALA A 1005 -5.63 24.52 14.77
CA ALA A 1005 -5.02 23.50 13.92
C ALA A 1005 -5.15 23.83 12.42
N PHE A 1006 -6.32 24.30 12.01
CA PHE A 1006 -6.60 24.69 10.63
C PHE A 1006 -5.83 25.94 10.22
N ASN A 1007 -5.70 26.95 11.10
CA ASN A 1007 -4.77 28.06 10.86
C ASN A 1007 -3.32 27.57 10.76
N MET A 1008 -2.83 26.72 11.65
CA MET A 1008 -1.46 26.19 11.55
C MET A 1008 -1.21 25.50 10.19
N TYR A 1009 -2.17 24.70 9.72
CA TYR A 1009 -2.07 24.03 8.41
C TYR A 1009 -2.16 25.02 7.24
N TYR A 1010 -3.09 25.97 7.28
CA TYR A 1010 -3.22 27.06 6.31
C TYR A 1010 -1.92 27.86 6.17
N GLN A 1011 -1.26 28.17 7.28
CA GLN A 1011 -0.06 29.00 7.33
C GLN A 1011 1.21 28.25 6.85
N VAL A 1012 1.36 26.94 7.14
CA VAL A 1012 2.47 26.15 6.56
C VAL A 1012 2.28 25.83 5.08
N ASN A 1013 1.04 25.88 4.58
CA ASN A 1013 0.72 25.87 3.15
C ASN A 1013 0.72 27.30 2.55
N ASN A 1014 1.46 28.23 3.16
CA ASN A 1014 1.66 29.62 2.75
C ASN A 1014 0.35 30.38 2.45
N GLN A 1015 -0.67 30.24 3.31
CA GLN A 1015 -1.95 30.96 3.22
C GLN A 1015 -2.77 30.64 1.94
N ASN A 1016 -2.53 29.48 1.31
CA ASN A 1016 -3.34 29.00 0.19
C ASN A 1016 -4.82 28.87 0.61
N PRO A 1017 -5.78 29.63 0.03
CA PRO A 1017 -7.18 29.66 0.48
C PRO A 1017 -7.83 28.27 0.60
N TYR A 1018 -7.54 27.37 -0.33
CA TYR A 1018 -8.10 26.01 -0.37
C TYR A 1018 -7.54 25.10 0.75
N SER A 1019 -6.45 25.49 1.41
CA SER A 1019 -5.91 24.79 2.59
C SER A 1019 -6.56 25.22 3.91
N CYS A 1020 -7.45 26.22 3.90
CA CYS A 1020 -8.28 26.58 5.06
C CYS A 1020 -9.70 25.98 5.00
N ASP A 1021 -10.13 25.45 3.84
CA ASP A 1021 -11.52 25.03 3.62
C ASP A 1021 -11.97 23.88 4.53
N PHE A 1022 -11.15 22.83 4.65
CA PHE A 1022 -11.46 21.62 5.45
C PHE A 1022 -12.90 21.11 5.21
N SER A 1023 -13.32 21.01 3.94
CA SER A 1023 -14.67 20.61 3.53
C SER A 1023 -15.80 21.52 4.06
N GLY A 1024 -15.50 22.82 4.22
CA GLY A 1024 -16.41 23.84 4.76
C GLY A 1024 -16.40 23.97 6.29
N LEU A 1025 -15.47 23.30 6.99
CA LEU A 1025 -15.34 23.38 8.46
C LEU A 1025 -14.56 24.61 8.94
N ALA A 1026 -13.82 25.30 8.06
CA ALA A 1026 -13.16 26.56 8.39
C ALA A 1026 -13.31 27.63 7.29
N ILE A 1027 -13.07 28.88 7.68
CA ILE A 1027 -13.12 30.07 6.84
C ILE A 1027 -11.91 30.95 7.13
N VAL A 1028 -11.41 31.66 6.11
CA VAL A 1028 -10.39 32.70 6.30
C VAL A 1028 -11.09 33.98 6.80
N THR A 1029 -10.47 34.67 7.75
CA THR A 1029 -10.96 35.94 8.31
C THR A 1029 -9.79 36.89 8.58
N ASP A 1030 -10.05 38.20 8.52
CA ASP A 1030 -9.09 39.25 8.86
C ASP A 1030 -9.11 39.62 10.36
N ASP A 1031 -10.11 39.14 11.12
CA ASP A 1031 -10.21 39.32 12.57
C ASP A 1031 -9.30 38.33 13.31
N ASP A 1032 -8.37 38.83 14.14
CA ASP A 1032 -7.44 38.02 14.95
C ASP A 1032 -8.19 37.27 16.08
N PRO A 1033 -8.24 35.93 16.07
CA PRO A 1033 -8.97 35.12 17.05
C PRO A 1033 -8.16 34.79 18.32
N SER A 1034 -7.01 35.45 18.54
CA SER A 1034 -6.12 35.19 19.67
C SER A 1034 -6.65 35.70 21.02
N GLU A 1035 -6.86 34.82 22.00
CA GLU A 1035 -7.24 35.19 23.39
C GLU A 1035 -6.18 34.78 24.43
N GLU A 1036 -5.99 35.67 25.44
CA GLU A 1036 -5.01 35.57 26.53
C GLU A 1036 -3.62 35.06 26.08
N ASP A 1037 -3.16 33.91 26.59
CA ASP A 1037 -1.85 33.31 26.25
C ASP A 1037 -1.87 32.54 24.91
N CYS A 1038 -3.04 32.33 24.29
CA CYS A 1038 -3.16 31.65 23.00
C CYS A 1038 -3.07 32.68 21.86
N GLN A 1039 -2.12 32.46 20.95
CA GLN A 1039 -1.81 33.39 19.86
C GLN A 1039 -1.78 32.62 18.55
N PHE A 1040 -2.71 32.92 17.64
CA PHE A 1040 -2.81 32.30 16.32
C PHE A 1040 -1.71 32.89 15.41
N PRO A 1041 -0.68 32.12 15.02
CA PRO A 1041 0.44 32.69 14.29
C PRO A 1041 0.09 32.89 12.81
N VAL A 1042 0.65 33.94 12.21
CA VAL A 1042 0.56 34.23 10.78
C VAL A 1042 1.99 34.18 10.20
N MET A 1043 2.22 33.33 9.20
CA MET A 1043 3.54 33.11 8.61
C MET A 1043 3.76 33.93 7.34
N ILE A 1044 4.99 34.40 7.13
CA ILE A 1044 5.34 35.32 6.05
C ILE A 1044 6.02 34.55 4.90
N SER A 1045 5.32 34.42 3.78
CA SER A 1045 5.81 33.80 2.54
C SER A 1045 7.05 34.49 1.96
N TYR A 1046 8.04 33.70 1.52
CA TYR A 1046 9.16 34.13 0.66
C TYR A 1046 9.43 33.05 -0.40
N GLY A 1047 9.72 33.48 -1.63
CA GLY A 1047 9.82 32.60 -2.80
C GLY A 1047 11.14 31.84 -2.97
N SER A 1048 11.14 30.90 -3.92
CA SER A 1048 12.25 30.02 -4.28
C SER A 1048 13.37 30.73 -5.04
N PRO A 1049 14.66 30.46 -4.76
CA PRO A 1049 15.77 30.87 -5.60
C PRO A 1049 16.36 29.71 -6.43
N LEU A 1050 16.63 29.98 -7.71
CA LEU A 1050 17.36 29.13 -8.64
C LEU A 1050 18.90 29.32 -8.56
N LEU A 1051 19.63 28.67 -9.48
CA LEU A 1051 21.07 28.81 -9.79
C LEU A 1051 22.11 28.35 -8.74
N LEU A 1052 22.74 27.19 -9.00
CA LEU A 1052 24.14 26.94 -8.60
C LEU A 1052 24.83 25.80 -9.39
N HIS A 1053 24.82 25.84 -10.73
CA HIS A 1053 25.33 24.75 -11.57
C HIS A 1053 26.40 25.13 -12.62
N SER A 1054 27.34 26.03 -12.26
CA SER A 1054 28.45 26.45 -13.14
C SER A 1054 29.86 26.36 -12.55
N GLY A 1055 30.02 26.19 -11.23
CA GLY A 1055 31.32 26.26 -10.55
C GLY A 1055 32.15 24.97 -10.47
N LEU A 1056 31.55 23.79 -10.64
CA LEU A 1056 32.18 22.51 -10.26
C LEU A 1056 33.16 21.91 -11.30
N SER A 1057 33.05 22.28 -12.59
CA SER A 1057 33.83 21.62 -13.66
C SER A 1057 35.31 22.04 -13.68
N ASP A 1058 35.64 23.33 -13.60
CA ASP A 1058 37.04 23.80 -13.66
C ASP A 1058 37.84 23.38 -12.40
N THR A 1059 37.18 23.26 -11.24
CA THR A 1059 37.81 22.72 -10.02
C THR A 1059 38.16 21.24 -10.17
N PHE A 1060 37.27 20.43 -10.76
CA PHE A 1060 37.53 19.00 -10.96
C PHE A 1060 38.64 18.74 -11.98
N ILE A 1061 38.71 19.56 -13.03
CA ILE A 1061 39.78 19.51 -14.04
C ILE A 1061 41.16 19.82 -13.40
N ARG A 1062 41.25 20.84 -12.54
CA ARG A 1062 42.51 21.19 -11.85
C ARG A 1062 43.02 20.09 -10.91
N ILE A 1063 42.13 19.33 -10.28
CA ILE A 1063 42.50 18.17 -9.45
C ILE A 1063 43.14 17.09 -10.33
N ILE A 1064 42.58 16.82 -11.50
CA ILE A 1064 43.13 15.84 -12.46
C ILE A 1064 44.47 16.31 -13.04
N GLU A 1065 44.63 17.60 -13.38
CA GLU A 1065 45.92 18.15 -13.83
C GLU A 1065 47.01 18.06 -12.74
N GLY A 1066 46.65 18.16 -11.45
CA GLY A 1066 47.58 17.99 -10.33
C GLY A 1066 48.08 16.55 -10.14
N PHE A 1067 47.23 15.55 -10.35
CA PHE A 1067 47.55 14.13 -10.12
C PHE A 1067 48.53 13.50 -11.14
N VAL A 1068 48.89 14.21 -12.22
CA VAL A 1068 49.68 13.68 -13.34
C VAL A 1068 51.16 14.13 -13.31
N LEU A 1069 51.57 14.95 -12.33
CA LEU A 1069 52.91 15.57 -12.30
C LEU A 1069 53.90 14.98 -11.29
N ASP A 1070 53.47 14.18 -10.30
CA ASP A 1070 54.38 13.49 -9.37
C ASP A 1070 54.80 12.11 -9.91
N ASN A 1071 56.10 11.93 -10.13
CA ASN A 1071 56.68 10.81 -10.89
C ASN A 1071 57.02 9.58 -10.02
N ASP A 1072 56.15 9.17 -9.09
CA ASP A 1072 56.45 8.04 -8.19
C ASP A 1072 55.21 7.25 -7.71
N PHE A 1073 54.42 6.70 -8.66
CA PHE A 1073 53.36 5.74 -8.34
C PHE A 1073 53.46 4.43 -9.16
N ASN A 1074 53.44 3.30 -8.45
CA ASN A 1074 53.83 1.99 -8.98
C ASN A 1074 52.64 1.27 -9.66
N LEU A 1075 52.68 1.19 -10.99
CA LEU A 1075 51.53 0.82 -11.82
C LEU A 1075 51.40 -0.70 -12.03
N SER A 1076 50.44 -1.35 -11.35
CA SER A 1076 50.18 -2.78 -11.56
C SER A 1076 48.73 -3.27 -11.35
N ASN A 1077 47.89 -2.59 -10.55
CA ASN A 1077 46.66 -3.20 -10.02
C ASN A 1077 45.31 -2.53 -10.39
N ASN A 1078 45.23 -1.58 -11.33
CA ASN A 1078 43.92 -1.00 -11.69
C ASN A 1078 43.75 -0.40 -13.12
N ILE A 1079 44.28 -1.08 -14.14
CA ILE A 1079 44.13 -0.65 -15.56
C ILE A 1079 42.66 -0.51 -15.98
N VAL A 1080 41.79 -1.44 -15.55
CA VAL A 1080 40.36 -1.45 -15.93
C VAL A 1080 39.62 -0.23 -15.39
N LEU A 1081 39.84 0.16 -14.13
CA LEU A 1081 39.17 1.30 -13.50
C LEU A 1081 39.60 2.63 -14.14
N ILE A 1082 40.89 2.78 -14.44
CA ILE A 1082 41.43 3.98 -15.12
C ILE A 1082 40.86 4.09 -16.53
N ALA A 1083 40.82 2.99 -17.29
CA ALA A 1083 40.22 2.96 -18.62
C ALA A 1083 38.72 3.29 -18.61
N TYR A 1084 37.98 2.82 -17.59
CA TYR A 1084 36.55 3.12 -17.43
C TYR A 1084 36.31 4.60 -17.12
N ILE A 1085 37.03 5.16 -16.14
CA ILE A 1085 36.92 6.59 -15.77
C ILE A 1085 37.31 7.50 -16.93
N ALA A 1086 38.39 7.19 -17.65
CA ALA A 1086 38.80 7.94 -18.84
C ALA A 1086 37.73 7.89 -19.96
N ARG A 1087 37.05 6.76 -20.13
CA ARG A 1087 35.97 6.60 -21.12
C ARG A 1087 34.74 7.42 -20.75
N CYS A 1088 34.30 7.39 -19.49
CA CYS A 1088 33.17 8.19 -19.00
C CYS A 1088 33.46 9.70 -19.10
N ALA A 1089 34.66 10.14 -18.70
CA ALA A 1089 35.06 11.55 -18.80
C ALA A 1089 35.12 12.03 -20.26
N CYS A 1090 35.56 11.18 -21.19
CA CYS A 1090 35.61 11.51 -22.61
C CYS A 1090 34.21 11.64 -23.24
N VAL A 1091 33.27 10.75 -22.88
CA VAL A 1091 31.87 10.83 -23.36
C VAL A 1091 31.21 12.14 -22.89
N ALA A 1092 31.24 12.43 -21.58
CA ALA A 1092 30.62 13.63 -21.03
C ALA A 1092 31.20 14.94 -21.62
N TYR A 1093 32.51 14.99 -21.89
CA TYR A 1093 33.13 16.17 -22.48
C TYR A 1093 32.79 16.35 -23.98
N VAL A 1094 32.54 15.25 -24.71
CA VAL A 1094 32.12 15.30 -26.12
C VAL A 1094 30.67 15.76 -26.25
N GLU A 1095 29.77 15.25 -25.41
CA GLU A 1095 28.34 15.61 -25.44
C GLU A 1095 28.09 17.08 -25.07
N THR A 1096 28.96 17.68 -24.26
CA THR A 1096 28.81 19.09 -23.80
C THR A 1096 29.26 20.13 -24.85
N TYR A 1097 30.08 19.76 -25.86
CA TYR A 1097 30.79 20.76 -26.70
C TYR A 1097 30.83 20.49 -28.23
N MET A 1098 30.04 19.55 -28.77
CA MET A 1098 29.96 19.34 -30.23
C MET A 1098 28.53 19.20 -30.75
N THR A 1099 28.19 19.95 -31.80
CA THR A 1099 26.93 19.83 -32.55
C THR A 1099 27.11 19.00 -33.83
N LYS A 1100 26.18 18.08 -34.10
CA LYS A 1100 26.12 17.32 -35.36
C LYS A 1100 25.68 18.23 -36.53
N VAL A 1101 26.30 18.04 -37.69
CA VAL A 1101 25.85 18.62 -38.97
C VAL A 1101 25.73 17.49 -39.99
N PRO A 1102 24.56 17.28 -40.62
CA PRO A 1102 24.36 16.17 -41.56
C PRO A 1102 24.90 16.49 -42.96
N LEU A 1103 25.49 15.49 -43.62
CA LEU A 1103 25.82 15.50 -45.05
C LEU A 1103 25.43 14.15 -45.69
N TYR A 1104 25.13 14.19 -46.99
CA TYR A 1104 24.47 13.09 -47.71
C TYR A 1104 25.30 11.80 -47.81
N THR A 1105 24.62 10.65 -47.71
CA THR A 1105 25.17 9.31 -47.88
C THR A 1105 25.51 8.98 -49.34
N ASN A 1106 26.62 8.26 -49.55
CA ASN A 1106 27.03 7.75 -50.87
C ASN A 1106 26.73 6.24 -50.97
N ILE A 1107 26.01 5.86 -52.03
CA ILE A 1107 25.23 4.62 -52.11
C ILE A 1107 26.10 3.35 -52.36
N GLN A 1108 27.40 3.48 -52.65
CA GLN A 1108 28.23 2.35 -53.11
C GLN A 1108 29.09 1.62 -52.05
N THR A 1109 29.16 2.06 -50.79
CA THR A 1109 30.06 1.42 -49.79
C THR A 1109 29.43 1.04 -48.45
N GLY A 1110 28.23 1.51 -48.11
CA GLY A 1110 27.50 1.08 -46.92
C GLY A 1110 28.04 1.54 -45.56
N TYR A 1111 29.04 2.43 -45.53
CA TYR A 1111 29.55 3.05 -44.30
C TYR A 1111 29.19 4.54 -44.26
N GLU A 1112 28.52 4.97 -43.18
CA GLU A 1112 28.34 6.40 -42.90
C GLU A 1112 29.62 7.02 -42.34
N TRP A 1113 29.87 8.29 -42.69
CA TRP A 1113 30.95 9.10 -42.13
C TRP A 1113 30.34 10.35 -41.50
N VAL A 1114 30.42 10.47 -40.17
CA VAL A 1114 29.93 11.63 -39.42
C VAL A 1114 31.08 12.62 -39.24
N GLN A 1115 30.90 13.87 -39.69
CA GLN A 1115 31.84 14.95 -39.46
C GLN A 1115 31.31 15.87 -38.34
N TYR A 1116 32.13 16.07 -37.30
CA TYR A 1116 31.84 16.95 -36.17
C TYR A 1116 32.54 18.30 -36.35
N THR A 1117 31.89 19.38 -35.91
CA THR A 1117 32.45 20.74 -35.98
C THR A 1117 32.53 21.34 -34.59
N LEU A 1118 33.74 21.79 -34.20
CA LEU A 1118 34.02 22.39 -32.88
C LEU A 1118 33.48 23.83 -32.82
N THR A 1119 32.63 24.11 -31.84
CA THR A 1119 31.99 25.44 -31.68
C THR A 1119 32.80 26.43 -30.84
N ARG A 1120 33.79 25.98 -30.03
CA ARG A 1120 34.75 26.86 -29.32
C ARG A 1120 36.06 26.17 -28.92
N ASN A 1121 37.14 26.98 -28.86
CA ASN A 1121 38.45 26.72 -28.24
C ASN A 1121 39.19 25.42 -28.65
N GLU A 1122 39.68 25.40 -29.88
CA GLU A 1122 40.38 24.27 -30.51
C GLU A 1122 41.65 23.80 -29.76
N GLU A 1123 42.39 24.71 -29.13
CA GLU A 1123 43.72 24.42 -28.57
C GLU A 1123 43.65 23.55 -27.30
N LYS A 1124 42.63 23.76 -26.44
CA LYS A 1124 42.39 22.91 -25.25
C LYS A 1124 42.02 21.48 -25.68
N CYS A 1125 41.22 21.34 -26.75
CA CYS A 1125 40.80 20.05 -27.30
C CYS A 1125 41.97 19.27 -27.95
N ARG A 1126 42.83 19.94 -28.72
CA ARG A 1126 44.06 19.34 -29.29
C ARG A 1126 45.03 18.83 -28.23
N ARG A 1127 45.09 19.42 -27.03
CA ARG A 1127 45.86 18.86 -25.89
C ARG A 1127 45.26 17.56 -25.37
N TYR A 1128 43.95 17.53 -25.14
CA TYR A 1128 43.26 16.38 -24.55
C TYR A 1128 43.38 15.11 -25.41
N PHE A 1129 43.13 15.23 -26.72
CA PHE A 1129 43.30 14.12 -27.67
C PHE A 1129 44.74 13.61 -27.77
N LYS A 1130 45.73 14.48 -27.54
CA LYS A 1130 47.15 14.10 -27.60
C LYS A 1130 47.60 13.34 -26.36
N MET A 1131 46.92 13.53 -25.22
CA MET A 1131 47.11 12.69 -24.03
C MET A 1131 46.44 11.32 -24.19
N SER A 1132 45.21 11.24 -24.73
CA SER A 1132 44.54 9.94 -24.91
C SER A 1132 45.27 9.02 -25.88
N SER A 1133 45.95 9.56 -26.90
CA SER A 1133 46.83 8.81 -27.82
C SER A 1133 48.12 8.23 -27.20
N HIS A 1134 48.30 8.31 -25.88
CA HIS A 1134 49.36 7.64 -25.12
C HIS A 1134 48.81 6.70 -24.02
N VAL A 1135 47.49 6.49 -23.97
CA VAL A 1135 46.80 5.66 -22.96
C VAL A 1135 45.93 4.56 -23.61
N PHE A 1136 45.80 4.57 -24.95
CA PHE A 1136 45.15 3.55 -25.78
C PHE A 1136 46.16 2.78 -26.63
#